data_AF-A0A9W6QF91-F1
#
_entry.id   AF-A0A9W6QF91-F1
#
_cell.length_a   1.000
_cell.length_b   1.000
_cell.length_c   1.000
_cell.angle_alpha   90.00
_cell.angle_beta   90.00
_cell.angle_gamma   90.00
#
_symmetry.space_group_name_H-M   'P 1'
#
loop_
_entity.id
_entity.type
_entity.pdbx_description
1 polymer ?
#
loop_
_entity_poly.entity_id
_entity_poly.type
_entity_poly.pdbx_seq_one_letter_code
_entity_poly.pdbx_strand_id
1 'polypeptide(L)'
;MTLATITDVTVLSGGRWLPGTDVHLADGRVAALSAHGELPCRGEVLDGHGGHLTPGLVNTHTHLFQAGLRGTGEGLGLLAWLRAVGEEAAQLTPERAYAAAAAAAAEALRSGTTTLVEHMWPHPSPEVHDAVLRALRDSGVRAVLCRGVADRADPSRRWGFDPRLMQPLPEALAHTDELIAQARGSRVDIGLAVPNVRCLTPEGMGAVRAYAEERGLPVSLHLLETTTDDTTCRDHAGVGAVAYLERAGFLWERLLAVHCVELDAEGRATLARHGVGVSYNPLSNMRLGSGIAPVPEMLAAGLSVGLGVDGAASNDTQDILEALRIGAYLQRAAHRRADLLGFPEMFAMAAGGANRVLGIEENPDGGVRAGMRADLVLHRFDRDYACLPVRDPGATLLTCAGSRTVAAVLVGGEVLVRDGEHVRLPADRLAAGLARWAPAVTAPRTPLPAGGATATTTSSTSTAYALDELARESRMGGAGTETSAREIRRIDLTDFEHRKAEITEELWAAATDIGFFQLVNHGIEPATVDRAFADAAAFFALPEETKARHALKKGLNSGWESMSQVRPSVGTPDRKESYQVTRPHMAGLWPDDALPGFRERVLAFEASCRELAMRVLSCFADRLGLPEGFFAHAHDPASPQYQSTLRMLHYFAVPEDAVVPANVWRAGAHTDFDCLTLLFQRDGQGGLQVCPGKEAEAQEWTPVEPADSVITCNIGDMLMRWSDDRLPSNFHRVRSPGPDEDRSARHSIAFFAQADRDVVIEGPEGRYPPITAADYLQQRIAANFAR
;
A
#
# COMPACT_ATOMS: atom_id res chain seq x y z
N MET A 1 -2.07 -43.18 -9.91
CA MET A 1 -2.95 -44.29 -10.34
C MET A 1 -4.34 -43.71 -10.52
N THR A 2 -5.10 -44.15 -11.52
CA THR A 2 -6.46 -43.64 -11.77
C THR A 2 -7.45 -44.49 -10.99
N LEU A 3 -8.22 -43.84 -10.11
CA LEU A 3 -9.23 -44.50 -9.31
C LEU A 3 -10.43 -44.89 -10.18
N ALA A 4 -11.03 -46.05 -9.90
CA ALA A 4 -12.20 -46.53 -10.64
C ALA A 4 -13.52 -46.34 -9.86
N THR A 5 -13.49 -46.45 -8.53
CA THR A 5 -14.72 -46.28 -7.72
C THR A 5 -14.41 -45.65 -6.35
N ILE A 6 -15.28 -44.75 -5.88
CA ILE A 6 -15.37 -44.32 -4.48
C ILE A 6 -16.63 -44.97 -3.90
N THR A 7 -16.51 -45.80 -2.86
CA THR A 7 -17.63 -46.60 -2.35
C THR A 7 -18.25 -46.05 -1.08
N ASP A 8 -19.55 -46.29 -0.89
CA ASP A 8 -20.30 -46.03 0.35
C ASP A 8 -20.15 -44.60 0.91
N VAL A 9 -20.14 -43.59 0.02
CA VAL A 9 -19.93 -42.19 0.38
C VAL A 9 -21.24 -41.42 0.47
N THR A 10 -21.26 -40.36 1.30
CA THR A 10 -22.33 -39.36 1.26
C THR A 10 -21.98 -38.28 0.23
N VAL A 11 -22.64 -38.25 -0.92
CA VAL A 11 -22.28 -37.35 -2.04
C VAL A 11 -23.21 -36.14 -2.14
N LEU A 12 -22.65 -34.94 -2.32
CA LEU A 12 -23.42 -33.75 -2.67
C LEU A 12 -23.79 -33.82 -4.15
N SER A 13 -25.08 -33.94 -4.48
CA SER A 13 -25.57 -34.02 -5.86
C SER A 13 -26.92 -33.33 -6.00
N GLY A 14 -27.08 -32.42 -6.98
CA GLY A 14 -28.32 -31.66 -7.18
C GLY A 14 -28.78 -30.88 -5.94
N GLY A 15 -27.83 -30.27 -5.21
CA GLY A 15 -28.10 -29.49 -4.00
C GLY A 15 -28.48 -30.29 -2.75
N ARG A 16 -28.37 -31.62 -2.77
CA ARG A 16 -28.70 -32.51 -1.64
C ARG A 16 -27.60 -33.52 -1.37
N TRP A 17 -27.52 -33.98 -0.13
CA TRP A 17 -26.62 -35.06 0.29
C TRP A 17 -27.29 -36.43 0.08
N LEU A 18 -26.63 -37.32 -0.66
CA LEU A 18 -27.07 -38.68 -0.94
C LEU A 18 -26.17 -39.67 -0.17
N PRO A 19 -26.62 -40.24 0.96
CA PRO A 19 -25.84 -41.22 1.71
C PRO A 19 -25.77 -42.58 0.99
N GLY A 20 -24.76 -43.40 1.31
CA GLY A 20 -24.65 -44.77 0.81
C GLY A 20 -24.56 -44.87 -0.70
N THR A 21 -23.78 -43.99 -1.33
CA THR A 21 -23.63 -43.90 -2.79
C THR A 21 -22.25 -44.39 -3.22
N ASP A 22 -22.19 -45.17 -4.31
CA ASP A 22 -20.95 -45.47 -5.02
C ASP A 22 -20.79 -44.51 -6.20
N VAL A 23 -19.59 -43.93 -6.35
CA VAL A 23 -19.23 -43.00 -7.44
C VAL A 23 -18.25 -43.71 -8.37
N HIS A 24 -18.71 -44.02 -9.58
CA HIS A 24 -17.95 -44.75 -10.59
C HIS A 24 -17.23 -43.77 -11.51
N LEU A 25 -15.95 -44.02 -11.76
CA LEU A 25 -15.07 -43.16 -12.54
C LEU A 25 -14.58 -43.90 -13.78
N ALA A 26 -14.58 -43.21 -14.93
CA ALA A 26 -14.01 -43.72 -16.18
C ALA A 26 -13.48 -42.55 -17.01
N ASP A 27 -12.32 -42.74 -17.64
CA ASP A 27 -11.70 -41.75 -18.55
C ASP A 27 -11.59 -40.34 -17.95
N GLY A 28 -11.28 -40.27 -16.65
CA GLY A 28 -11.14 -39.03 -15.89
C GLY A 28 -12.45 -38.28 -15.64
N ARG A 29 -13.60 -38.95 -15.79
CA ARG A 29 -14.95 -38.42 -15.57
C ARG A 29 -15.74 -39.29 -14.60
N VAL A 30 -16.78 -38.71 -14.01
CA VAL A 30 -17.79 -39.44 -13.25
C VAL A 30 -18.68 -40.17 -14.25
N ALA A 31 -18.59 -41.49 -14.29
CA ALA A 31 -19.37 -42.33 -15.19
C ALA A 31 -20.81 -42.53 -14.69
N ALA A 32 -20.97 -42.81 -13.39
CA ALA A 32 -22.27 -43.06 -12.78
C ALA A 32 -22.25 -42.82 -11.27
N LEU A 33 -23.43 -42.59 -10.71
CA LEU A 33 -23.73 -42.64 -9.27
C LEU A 33 -24.74 -43.78 -9.06
N SER A 34 -24.51 -44.69 -8.12
CA SER A 34 -25.43 -45.80 -7.80
C SER A 34 -25.58 -45.98 -6.30
N ALA A 35 -26.61 -46.68 -5.84
CA ALA A 35 -26.66 -47.09 -4.44
C ALA A 35 -25.47 -48.03 -4.13
N HIS A 36 -25.01 -48.02 -2.89
CA HIS A 36 -23.87 -48.83 -2.47
C HIS A 36 -24.11 -50.32 -2.74
N GLY A 37 -23.20 -50.93 -3.49
CA GLY A 37 -23.26 -52.35 -3.87
C GLY A 37 -24.24 -52.70 -5.00
N GLU A 38 -24.93 -51.71 -5.59
CA GLU A 38 -25.85 -51.92 -6.72
C GLU A 38 -25.10 -52.31 -8.01
N LEU A 39 -23.92 -51.70 -8.23
CA LEU A 39 -23.05 -51.99 -9.37
C LEU A 39 -21.73 -52.60 -8.91
N PRO A 40 -21.14 -53.52 -9.69
CA PRO A 40 -19.85 -54.13 -9.33
C PRO A 40 -18.72 -53.10 -9.39
N CYS A 41 -17.94 -52.99 -8.33
CA CYS A 41 -16.70 -52.22 -8.30
C CYS A 41 -15.62 -52.94 -9.13
N ARG A 42 -15.00 -52.25 -10.09
CA ARG A 42 -13.94 -52.80 -10.95
C ARG A 42 -12.72 -51.89 -10.94
N GLY A 43 -11.57 -52.38 -10.43
CA GLY A 43 -10.32 -51.62 -10.40
C GLY A 43 -9.95 -51.11 -9.01
N GLU A 44 -9.20 -50.01 -8.94
CA GLU A 44 -8.80 -49.39 -7.66
C GLU A 44 -10.02 -48.71 -7.01
N VAL A 45 -10.23 -49.01 -5.73
CA VAL A 45 -11.36 -48.54 -4.92
C VAL A 45 -10.87 -47.65 -3.78
N LEU A 46 -11.56 -46.54 -3.55
CA LEU A 46 -11.39 -45.66 -2.40
C LEU A 46 -12.58 -45.83 -1.48
N ASP A 47 -12.32 -46.20 -0.22
CA ASP A 47 -13.36 -46.30 0.78
C ASP A 47 -13.86 -44.91 1.22
N GLY A 48 -15.11 -44.63 0.91
CA GLY A 48 -15.82 -43.41 1.27
C GLY A 48 -16.70 -43.54 2.52
N HIS A 49 -16.74 -44.70 3.20
CA HIS A 49 -17.59 -44.93 4.36
C HIS A 49 -17.39 -43.85 5.43
N GLY A 50 -18.49 -43.20 5.86
CA GLY A 50 -18.47 -42.08 6.81
C GLY A 50 -17.94 -40.75 6.26
N GLY A 51 -17.50 -40.72 5.00
CA GLY A 51 -17.00 -39.54 4.30
C GLY A 51 -18.08 -38.80 3.51
N HIS A 52 -17.75 -37.57 3.14
CA HIS A 52 -18.61 -36.65 2.40
C HIS A 52 -17.91 -36.20 1.13
N LEU A 53 -18.50 -36.47 -0.03
CA LEU A 53 -17.91 -36.17 -1.33
C LEU A 53 -18.52 -34.91 -1.94
N THR A 54 -17.67 -33.98 -2.35
CA THR A 54 -18.05 -32.78 -3.11
C THR A 54 -17.29 -32.70 -4.42
N PRO A 55 -17.72 -31.87 -5.38
CA PRO A 55 -16.84 -31.39 -6.43
C PRO A 55 -15.61 -30.70 -5.83
N GLY A 56 -14.52 -30.69 -6.60
CA GLY A 56 -13.37 -29.88 -6.28
C GLY A 56 -13.62 -28.39 -6.45
N LEU A 57 -12.92 -27.60 -5.64
CA LEU A 57 -13.07 -26.16 -5.62
C LEU A 57 -12.18 -25.51 -6.70
N VAL A 58 -12.68 -24.42 -7.26
CA VAL A 58 -12.04 -23.58 -8.26
C VAL A 58 -11.56 -22.29 -7.57
N ASN A 59 -10.26 -22.20 -7.35
CA ASN A 59 -9.62 -20.99 -6.88
C ASN A 59 -9.40 -20.03 -8.05
N THR A 60 -10.26 -19.03 -8.16
CA THR A 60 -10.33 -18.15 -9.33
C THR A 60 -9.22 -17.10 -9.41
N HIS A 61 -8.36 -17.00 -8.39
CA HIS A 61 -7.23 -16.08 -8.41
C HIS A 61 -6.13 -16.46 -7.41
N THR A 62 -4.90 -16.63 -7.91
CA THR A 62 -3.67 -16.86 -7.13
C THR A 62 -2.48 -16.10 -7.71
N HIS A 63 -1.44 -15.94 -6.90
CA HIS A 63 -0.06 -15.66 -7.34
C HIS A 63 0.88 -16.67 -6.70
N LEU A 64 1.16 -17.78 -7.39
CA LEU A 64 1.80 -18.96 -6.82
C LEU A 64 3.25 -18.70 -6.38
N PHE A 65 3.99 -17.82 -7.06
CA PHE A 65 5.36 -17.49 -6.65
C PHE A 65 5.42 -16.82 -5.27
N GLN A 66 4.33 -16.16 -4.84
CA GLN A 66 4.26 -15.45 -3.57
C GLN A 66 4.24 -16.40 -2.35
N ALA A 67 4.13 -17.73 -2.55
CA ALA A 67 4.35 -18.69 -1.46
C ALA A 67 5.77 -18.64 -0.87
N GLY A 68 6.75 -18.11 -1.61
CA GLY A 68 8.09 -17.81 -1.10
C GLY A 68 8.17 -16.51 -0.29
N LEU A 69 7.10 -15.70 -0.28
CA LEU A 69 7.07 -14.32 0.22
C LEU A 69 6.10 -14.12 1.38
N ARG A 70 5.69 -15.19 2.06
CA ARG A 70 4.73 -15.12 3.18
C ARG A 70 5.19 -14.17 4.27
N GLY A 71 4.28 -13.36 4.78
CA GLY A 71 4.57 -12.33 5.79
C GLY A 71 5.27 -11.08 5.26
N THR A 72 5.64 -11.02 3.98
CA THR A 72 6.23 -9.82 3.38
C THR A 72 5.24 -8.66 3.43
N GLY A 73 5.66 -7.54 4.01
CA GLY A 73 4.84 -6.33 4.04
C GLY A 73 3.62 -6.43 4.96
N GLU A 74 3.69 -7.22 6.03
CA GLU A 74 2.67 -7.22 7.08
C GLU A 74 2.43 -5.79 7.61
N GLY A 75 1.16 -5.40 7.75
CA GLY A 75 0.75 -4.06 8.14
C GLY A 75 0.82 -2.98 7.05
N LEU A 76 1.26 -3.29 5.83
CA LEU A 76 1.30 -2.35 4.71
C LEU A 76 0.01 -2.37 3.89
N GLY A 77 -0.45 -1.19 3.46
CA GLY A 77 -1.50 -1.06 2.44
C GLY A 77 -1.00 -1.44 1.03
N LEU A 78 -1.95 -1.66 0.12
CA LEU A 78 -1.71 -2.21 -1.24
C LEU A 78 -0.48 -1.63 -1.97
N LEU A 79 -0.36 -0.31 -2.07
CA LEU A 79 0.72 0.31 -2.87
C LEU A 79 2.11 0.12 -2.26
N ALA A 80 2.22 0.16 -0.93
CA ALA A 80 3.47 -0.08 -0.23
C ALA A 80 3.84 -1.58 -0.28
N TRP A 81 2.85 -2.45 -0.09
CA TRP A 81 3.01 -3.89 -0.21
C TRP A 81 3.44 -4.31 -1.63
N LEU A 82 2.83 -3.76 -2.68
CA LEU A 82 3.19 -4.03 -4.09
C LEU A 82 4.64 -3.67 -4.40
N ARG A 83 5.20 -2.64 -3.75
CA ARG A 83 6.63 -2.30 -3.88
C ARG A 83 7.50 -3.36 -3.23
N ALA A 84 7.16 -3.79 -2.01
CA ALA A 84 7.90 -4.85 -1.30
C ALA A 84 7.92 -6.16 -2.09
N VAL A 85 6.75 -6.65 -2.52
CA VAL A 85 6.65 -7.85 -3.37
C VAL A 85 7.32 -7.63 -4.72
N GLY A 86 7.27 -6.41 -5.25
CA GLY A 86 7.88 -6.05 -6.53
C GLY A 86 9.40 -6.18 -6.58
N GLU A 87 10.11 -5.87 -5.49
CA GLU A 87 11.57 -6.05 -5.44
C GLU A 87 11.97 -7.52 -5.42
N GLU A 88 11.19 -8.37 -4.76
CA GLU A 88 11.39 -9.82 -4.74
C GLU A 88 11.05 -10.44 -6.11
N ALA A 89 9.95 -9.99 -6.73
CA ALA A 89 9.55 -10.44 -8.05
C ALA A 89 10.62 -10.10 -9.11
N ALA A 90 11.29 -8.95 -9.01
CA ALA A 90 12.34 -8.56 -9.95
C ALA A 90 13.61 -9.43 -9.84
N GLN A 91 13.76 -10.18 -8.74
CA GLN A 91 14.88 -11.08 -8.46
C GLN A 91 14.46 -12.55 -8.53
N LEU A 92 13.27 -12.83 -9.07
CA LEU A 92 12.73 -14.17 -9.15
C LEU A 92 13.53 -15.01 -10.15
N THR A 93 14.09 -16.12 -9.67
CA THR A 93 14.77 -17.09 -10.54
C THR A 93 13.82 -18.24 -10.91
N PRO A 94 14.07 -18.97 -12.01
CA PRO A 94 13.28 -20.15 -12.38
C PRO A 94 13.20 -21.21 -11.27
N GLU A 95 14.27 -21.40 -10.49
CA GLU A 95 14.30 -22.36 -9.38
C GLU A 95 13.37 -21.94 -8.24
N ARG A 96 13.38 -20.64 -7.89
CA ARG A 96 12.50 -20.07 -6.86
C ARG A 96 11.04 -20.10 -7.33
N ALA A 97 10.78 -19.74 -8.58
CA ALA A 97 9.46 -19.80 -9.19
C ALA A 97 8.88 -21.23 -9.16
N TYR A 98 9.66 -22.24 -9.55
CA TYR A 98 9.24 -23.64 -9.47
C TYR A 98 8.95 -24.07 -8.03
N ALA A 99 9.87 -23.78 -7.10
CA ALA A 99 9.74 -24.21 -5.71
C ALA A 99 8.49 -23.63 -5.04
N ALA A 100 8.24 -22.33 -5.20
CA ALA A 100 7.04 -21.69 -4.65
C ALA A 100 5.77 -22.17 -5.35
N ALA A 101 5.77 -22.27 -6.68
CA ALA A 101 4.57 -22.71 -7.39
C ALA A 101 4.19 -24.16 -7.08
N ALA A 102 5.17 -25.05 -6.95
CA ALA A 102 4.93 -26.44 -6.56
C ALA A 102 4.38 -26.53 -5.13
N ALA A 103 4.91 -25.72 -4.21
CA ALA A 103 4.43 -25.69 -2.82
C ALA A 103 3.02 -25.11 -2.71
N ALA A 104 2.75 -24.00 -3.38
CA ALA A 104 1.44 -23.34 -3.39
C ALA A 104 0.35 -24.23 -4.04
N ALA A 105 0.66 -24.88 -5.17
CA ALA A 105 -0.27 -25.82 -5.80
C ALA A 105 -0.56 -27.04 -4.90
N ALA A 106 0.47 -27.57 -4.21
CA ALA A 106 0.28 -28.67 -3.27
C ALA A 106 -0.54 -28.25 -2.04
N GLU A 107 -0.34 -27.04 -1.52
CA GLU A 107 -1.15 -26.48 -0.43
C GLU A 107 -2.61 -26.28 -0.85
N ALA A 108 -2.85 -25.72 -2.03
CA ALA A 108 -4.20 -25.56 -2.58
C ALA A 108 -4.92 -26.90 -2.73
N LEU A 109 -4.24 -27.94 -3.24
CA LEU A 109 -4.79 -29.29 -3.31
C LEU A 109 -5.16 -29.82 -1.92
N ARG A 110 -4.37 -29.53 -0.86
CA ARG A 110 -4.68 -29.96 0.52
C ARG A 110 -5.90 -29.26 1.13
N SER A 111 -6.33 -28.12 0.58
CA SER A 111 -7.57 -27.44 0.97
C SER A 111 -8.78 -27.82 0.11
N GLY A 112 -8.62 -28.76 -0.83
CA GLY A 112 -9.71 -29.20 -1.72
C GLY A 112 -9.84 -28.38 -3.02
N THR A 113 -8.88 -27.50 -3.30
CA THR A 113 -8.78 -26.85 -4.62
C THR A 113 -8.31 -27.86 -5.64
N THR A 114 -9.10 -28.11 -6.69
CA THR A 114 -8.70 -28.97 -7.82
C THR A 114 -8.31 -28.18 -9.06
N THR A 115 -8.80 -26.94 -9.15
CA THR A 115 -8.50 -26.00 -10.24
C THR A 115 -8.09 -24.66 -9.68
N LEU A 116 -6.99 -24.08 -10.18
CA LEU A 116 -6.58 -22.72 -9.82
C LEU A 116 -6.35 -21.84 -11.05
N VAL A 117 -6.48 -20.53 -10.89
CA VAL A 117 -6.14 -19.54 -11.92
C VAL A 117 -4.92 -18.77 -11.45
N GLU A 118 -3.78 -19.06 -12.08
CA GLU A 118 -2.52 -18.41 -11.73
C GLU A 118 -2.35 -17.10 -12.48
N HIS A 119 -2.35 -15.99 -11.76
CA HIS A 119 -2.13 -14.65 -12.30
C HIS A 119 -0.64 -14.30 -12.25
N MET A 120 0.10 -14.59 -13.32
CA MET A 120 1.52 -14.24 -13.37
C MET A 120 1.72 -12.73 -13.54
N TRP A 121 2.73 -12.19 -12.87
CA TRP A 121 3.27 -10.87 -13.17
C TRP A 121 3.87 -10.83 -14.60
N PRO A 122 4.02 -9.66 -15.24
CA PRO A 122 4.51 -9.53 -16.63
C PRO A 122 6.00 -9.84 -16.83
N HIS A 123 6.61 -10.55 -15.86
CA HIS A 123 8.02 -10.84 -15.70
C HIS A 123 8.73 -11.17 -17.04
N PRO A 124 9.91 -10.63 -17.34
CA PRO A 124 10.50 -10.72 -18.68
C PRO A 124 11.20 -12.05 -19.01
N SER A 125 11.52 -12.88 -18.01
CA SER A 125 12.15 -14.20 -18.24
C SER A 125 11.13 -15.27 -18.65
N PRO A 126 11.26 -15.88 -19.85
CA PRO A 126 10.48 -17.05 -20.24
C PRO A 126 10.69 -18.25 -19.30
N GLU A 127 11.91 -18.46 -18.83
CA GLU A 127 12.28 -19.61 -18.00
C GLU A 127 11.55 -19.62 -16.65
N VAL A 128 11.20 -18.43 -16.12
CA VAL A 128 10.34 -18.30 -14.94
C VAL A 128 8.93 -18.84 -15.21
N HIS A 129 8.36 -18.59 -16.39
CA HIS A 129 7.02 -19.09 -16.76
C HIS A 129 7.04 -20.59 -17.02
N ASP A 130 8.07 -21.07 -17.73
CA ASP A 130 8.28 -22.50 -17.97
C ASP A 130 8.42 -23.26 -16.64
N ALA A 131 9.10 -22.66 -15.67
CA ALA A 131 9.23 -23.22 -14.32
C ALA A 131 7.88 -23.33 -13.60
N VAL A 132 7.02 -22.32 -13.69
CA VAL A 132 5.66 -22.37 -13.12
C VAL A 132 4.79 -23.41 -13.85
N LEU A 133 4.81 -23.44 -15.18
CA LEU A 133 4.09 -24.47 -15.96
C LEU A 133 4.53 -25.89 -15.58
N ARG A 134 5.84 -26.10 -15.40
CA ARG A 134 6.39 -27.39 -14.93
C ARG A 134 5.90 -27.72 -13.52
N ALA A 135 5.89 -26.77 -12.59
CA ALA A 135 5.41 -26.98 -11.22
C ALA A 135 3.92 -27.40 -11.20
N LEU A 136 3.08 -26.76 -12.00
CA LEU A 136 1.66 -27.11 -12.16
C LEU A 136 1.50 -28.55 -12.66
N ARG A 137 2.27 -28.95 -13.68
CA ARG A 137 2.26 -30.32 -14.22
C ARG A 137 2.68 -31.37 -13.21
N ASP A 138 3.76 -31.08 -12.49
CA ASP A 138 4.31 -31.99 -11.48
C ASP A 138 3.34 -32.18 -10.31
N SER A 139 2.67 -31.11 -9.87
CA SER A 139 1.61 -31.19 -8.85
C SER A 139 0.40 -32.01 -9.33
N GLY A 140 0.06 -31.93 -10.61
CA GLY A 140 -1.11 -32.60 -11.21
C GLY A 140 -2.42 -31.84 -11.05
N VAL A 141 -2.39 -30.67 -10.42
CA VAL A 141 -3.54 -29.75 -10.32
C VAL A 141 -4.03 -29.36 -11.72
N ARG A 142 -5.32 -29.04 -11.85
CA ARG A 142 -5.81 -28.33 -13.04
C ARG A 142 -5.51 -26.84 -12.88
N ALA A 143 -5.14 -26.16 -13.96
CA ALA A 143 -4.87 -24.73 -13.86
C ALA A 143 -5.22 -23.97 -15.14
N VAL A 144 -5.53 -22.69 -14.98
CA VAL A 144 -5.40 -21.68 -16.04
C VAL A 144 -4.18 -20.85 -15.70
N LEU A 145 -3.08 -21.03 -16.42
CA LEU A 145 -1.86 -20.24 -16.25
C LEU A 145 -1.98 -18.97 -17.09
N CYS A 146 -2.28 -17.85 -16.44
CA CYS A 146 -2.41 -16.55 -17.09
C CYS A 146 -1.03 -15.91 -17.24
N ARG A 147 -0.54 -15.77 -18.48
CA ARG A 147 0.72 -15.08 -18.76
C ARG A 147 0.55 -13.58 -18.55
N GLY A 148 1.38 -12.99 -17.69
CA GLY A 148 1.38 -11.57 -17.41
C GLY A 148 1.75 -10.72 -18.63
N VAL A 149 0.96 -9.68 -18.89
CA VAL A 149 1.18 -8.71 -19.98
C VAL A 149 0.95 -7.28 -19.50
N ALA A 150 1.78 -6.37 -20.00
CA ALA A 150 1.66 -4.92 -19.79
C ALA A 150 2.41 -4.21 -20.94
N ASP A 151 2.01 -2.99 -21.28
CA ASP A 151 2.70 -2.20 -22.32
C ASP A 151 2.97 -0.75 -21.88
N ARG A 152 2.51 -0.37 -20.68
CA ARG A 152 2.76 0.95 -20.10
C ARG A 152 3.86 0.88 -19.04
N ALA A 153 5.06 1.27 -19.43
CA ALA A 153 6.23 1.35 -18.55
C ALA A 153 6.16 2.59 -17.64
N ASP A 154 6.23 2.39 -16.32
CA ASP A 154 6.30 3.44 -15.32
C ASP A 154 7.04 2.95 -14.06
N PRO A 155 8.30 3.38 -13.82
CA PRO A 155 9.07 3.00 -12.63
C PRO A 155 8.40 3.36 -11.30
N SER A 156 7.52 4.37 -11.29
CA SER A 156 6.78 4.77 -10.09
C SER A 156 5.59 3.86 -9.79
N ARG A 157 5.18 3.05 -10.78
CA ARG A 157 3.96 2.23 -10.79
C ARG A 157 2.70 3.04 -10.47
N ARG A 158 2.61 4.31 -10.88
CA ARG A 158 1.39 5.13 -10.72
C ARG A 158 0.49 4.99 -11.94
N TRP A 159 1.02 5.14 -13.14
CA TRP A 159 0.30 4.97 -14.40
C TRP A 159 1.08 4.07 -15.34
N GLY A 160 1.17 2.80 -14.94
CA GLY A 160 1.97 1.79 -15.63
C GLY A 160 2.54 0.77 -14.64
N PHE A 161 3.44 -0.07 -15.13
CA PHE A 161 4.13 -1.11 -14.38
C PHE A 161 5.65 -0.93 -14.38
N ASP A 162 6.33 -1.61 -13.47
CA ASP A 162 7.78 -1.52 -13.32
C ASP A 162 8.49 -2.05 -14.57
N PRO A 163 9.29 -1.22 -15.27
CA PRO A 163 9.94 -1.64 -16.51
C PRO A 163 10.91 -2.82 -16.33
N ARG A 164 11.45 -3.04 -15.11
CA ARG A 164 12.31 -4.20 -14.81
C ARG A 164 11.57 -5.54 -14.91
N LEU A 165 10.25 -5.49 -14.74
CA LEU A 165 9.35 -6.64 -14.70
C LEU A 165 8.53 -6.77 -15.98
N MET A 166 8.85 -6.03 -17.02
CA MET A 166 8.11 -6.02 -18.28
C MET A 166 9.01 -6.43 -19.44
N GLN A 167 8.38 -6.94 -20.49
CA GLN A 167 8.95 -7.09 -21.82
C GLN A 167 7.98 -6.48 -22.85
N PRO A 168 8.42 -6.19 -24.09
CA PRO A 168 7.54 -5.68 -25.13
C PRO A 168 6.31 -6.57 -25.33
N LEU A 169 5.12 -5.96 -25.43
CA LEU A 169 3.85 -6.68 -25.53
C LEU A 169 3.83 -7.72 -26.66
N PRO A 170 4.29 -7.45 -27.89
CA PRO A 170 4.32 -8.47 -28.95
C PRO A 170 5.16 -9.70 -28.59
N GLU A 171 6.26 -9.52 -27.86
CA GLU A 171 7.11 -10.63 -27.40
C GLU A 171 6.41 -11.45 -26.30
N ALA A 172 5.71 -10.79 -25.37
CA ALA A 172 4.94 -11.48 -24.35
C ALA A 172 3.80 -12.31 -24.96
N LEU A 173 3.14 -11.80 -26.00
CA LEU A 173 2.10 -12.53 -26.75
C LEU A 173 2.68 -13.69 -27.57
N ALA A 174 3.84 -13.52 -28.20
CA ALA A 174 4.53 -14.62 -28.89
C ALA A 174 4.93 -15.74 -27.91
N HIS A 175 5.47 -15.39 -26.75
CA HIS A 175 5.76 -16.37 -25.70
C HIS A 175 4.50 -17.03 -25.14
N THR A 176 3.35 -16.35 -25.16
CA THR A 176 2.06 -16.97 -24.81
C THR A 176 1.70 -18.10 -25.79
N ASP A 177 2.00 -17.96 -27.09
CA ASP A 177 1.83 -19.04 -28.08
C ASP A 177 2.73 -20.25 -27.79
N GLU A 178 3.96 -20.00 -27.32
CA GLU A 178 4.88 -21.05 -26.90
C GLU A 178 4.34 -21.78 -25.66
N LEU A 179 3.85 -21.07 -24.64
CA LEU A 179 3.22 -21.67 -23.47
C LEU A 179 1.98 -22.49 -23.85
N ILE A 180 1.15 -22.01 -24.78
CA ILE A 180 0.00 -22.77 -25.32
C ILE A 180 0.49 -24.08 -25.93
N ALA A 181 1.51 -24.02 -26.80
CA ALA A 181 2.07 -25.21 -27.44
C ALA A 181 2.66 -26.18 -26.41
N GLN A 182 3.41 -25.65 -25.44
CA GLN A 182 4.00 -26.45 -24.37
C GLN A 182 2.92 -27.13 -23.55
N ALA A 183 1.83 -26.44 -23.19
CA ALA A 183 0.77 -26.90 -22.29
C ALA A 183 -0.15 -27.99 -22.89
N ARG A 184 -0.16 -28.16 -24.23
CA ARG A 184 -1.00 -29.15 -24.93
C ARG A 184 -0.92 -30.54 -24.31
N GLY A 185 -2.08 -31.18 -24.16
CA GLY A 185 -2.21 -32.53 -23.60
C GLY A 185 -2.02 -32.62 -22.09
N SER A 186 -1.80 -31.49 -21.39
CA SER A 186 -1.79 -31.44 -19.93
C SER A 186 -3.13 -30.97 -19.35
N ARG A 187 -3.19 -30.83 -18.02
CA ARG A 187 -4.36 -30.26 -17.31
C ARG A 187 -4.26 -28.73 -17.15
N VAL A 188 -3.30 -28.10 -17.81
CA VAL A 188 -3.05 -26.66 -17.73
C VAL A 188 -3.52 -26.02 -19.03
N ASP A 189 -4.47 -25.10 -18.92
CA ASP A 189 -4.87 -24.18 -19.98
C ASP A 189 -4.11 -22.85 -19.81
N ILE A 190 -4.03 -22.04 -20.87
CA ILE A 190 -3.33 -20.75 -20.85
C ILE A 190 -4.33 -19.60 -20.93
N GLY A 191 -4.06 -18.52 -20.23
CA GLY A 191 -4.78 -17.24 -20.34
C GLY A 191 -3.83 -16.05 -20.32
N LEU A 192 -4.36 -14.85 -20.16
CA LEU A 192 -3.57 -13.64 -19.95
C LEU A 192 -3.88 -13.00 -18.61
N ALA A 193 -2.87 -12.37 -18.02
CA ALA A 193 -2.96 -11.64 -16.75
C ALA A 193 -2.55 -10.19 -16.99
N VAL A 194 -3.43 -9.25 -16.61
CA VAL A 194 -3.16 -7.82 -16.65
C VAL A 194 -3.06 -7.32 -15.21
N PRO A 195 -1.91 -6.77 -14.77
CA PRO A 195 -1.70 -6.45 -13.36
C PRO A 195 -2.68 -5.46 -12.77
N ASN A 196 -3.22 -4.54 -13.58
CA ASN A 196 -4.34 -3.65 -13.26
C ASN A 196 -4.68 -2.80 -14.51
N VAL A 197 -5.77 -2.05 -14.44
CA VAL A 197 -6.31 -1.24 -15.54
C VAL A 197 -5.31 -0.25 -16.14
N ARG A 198 -4.38 0.22 -15.30
CA ARG A 198 -3.41 1.27 -15.62
C ARG A 198 -2.12 0.75 -16.24
N CYS A 199 -1.93 -0.57 -16.33
CA CYS A 199 -0.78 -1.23 -16.97
C CYS A 199 -0.89 -1.38 -18.49
N LEU A 200 -2.07 -1.10 -19.07
CA LEU A 200 -2.29 -1.13 -20.52
C LEU A 200 -2.65 0.25 -21.09
N THR A 201 -2.05 0.59 -22.22
CA THR A 201 -2.53 1.65 -23.11
C THR A 201 -3.84 1.22 -23.80
N PRO A 202 -4.68 2.16 -24.30
CA PRO A 202 -5.85 1.79 -25.10
C PRO A 202 -5.51 0.91 -26.30
N GLU A 203 -4.39 1.16 -26.97
CA GLU A 203 -3.88 0.34 -28.07
C GLU A 203 -3.47 -1.06 -27.58
N GLY A 204 -2.80 -1.14 -26.43
CA GLY A 204 -2.44 -2.39 -25.77
C GLY A 204 -3.66 -3.21 -25.35
N MET A 205 -4.71 -2.56 -24.84
CA MET A 205 -6.00 -3.19 -24.56
C MET A 205 -6.61 -3.79 -25.83
N GLY A 206 -6.61 -3.04 -26.94
CA GLY A 206 -7.08 -3.54 -28.23
C GLY A 206 -6.29 -4.76 -28.72
N ALA A 207 -4.97 -4.72 -28.62
CA ALA A 207 -4.09 -5.82 -29.02
C ALA A 207 -4.28 -7.08 -28.16
N VAL A 208 -4.34 -6.91 -26.83
CA VAL A 208 -4.58 -8.02 -25.88
C VAL A 208 -5.95 -8.64 -26.10
N ARG A 209 -6.99 -7.83 -26.29
CA ARG A 209 -8.34 -8.33 -26.57
C ARG A 209 -8.38 -9.13 -27.87
N ALA A 210 -7.86 -8.57 -28.96
CA ALA A 210 -7.86 -9.25 -30.26
C ALA A 210 -7.12 -10.59 -30.20
N TYR A 211 -5.95 -10.61 -29.55
CA TYR A 211 -5.17 -11.84 -29.36
C TYR A 211 -5.94 -12.88 -28.54
N ALA A 212 -6.59 -12.46 -27.44
CA ALA A 212 -7.39 -13.34 -26.59
C ALA A 212 -8.62 -13.89 -27.32
N GLU A 213 -9.34 -13.08 -28.09
CA GLU A 213 -10.51 -13.51 -28.87
C GLU A 213 -10.12 -14.51 -29.97
N GLU A 214 -9.04 -14.24 -30.73
CA GLU A 214 -8.56 -15.13 -31.79
C GLU A 214 -8.26 -16.55 -31.28
N ARG A 215 -7.77 -16.65 -30.04
CA ARG A 215 -7.35 -17.90 -29.41
C ARG A 215 -8.35 -18.44 -28.38
N GLY A 216 -9.46 -17.74 -28.15
CA GLY A 216 -10.43 -18.07 -27.13
C GLY A 216 -9.88 -18.08 -25.69
N LEU A 217 -8.89 -17.24 -25.37
CA LEU A 217 -8.25 -17.19 -24.06
C LEU A 217 -9.06 -16.37 -23.05
N PRO A 218 -9.06 -16.74 -21.76
CA PRO A 218 -9.54 -15.86 -20.69
C PRO A 218 -8.50 -14.80 -20.34
N VAL A 219 -8.96 -13.67 -19.81
CA VAL A 219 -8.11 -12.58 -19.32
C VAL A 219 -8.47 -12.28 -17.87
N SER A 220 -7.49 -12.30 -16.97
CA SER A 220 -7.64 -11.89 -15.57
C SER A 220 -7.06 -10.48 -15.38
N LEU A 221 -7.80 -9.60 -14.71
CA LEU A 221 -7.44 -8.20 -14.49
C LEU A 221 -7.77 -7.80 -13.05
N HIS A 222 -6.82 -7.26 -12.27
CA HIS A 222 -7.16 -6.57 -11.02
C HIS A 222 -7.91 -5.27 -11.35
N LEU A 223 -9.06 -5.09 -10.71
CA LEU A 223 -9.95 -3.96 -10.97
C LEU A 223 -10.60 -3.47 -9.68
N LEU A 224 -10.41 -2.20 -9.38
CA LEU A 224 -11.08 -1.50 -8.27
C LEU A 224 -10.86 -2.22 -6.93
N GLU A 225 -9.65 -2.72 -6.70
CA GLU A 225 -9.27 -3.26 -5.39
C GLU A 225 -9.26 -2.16 -4.33
N THR A 226 -8.79 -0.96 -4.71
CA THR A 226 -8.85 0.26 -3.91
C THR A 226 -9.30 1.42 -4.78
N THR A 227 -9.52 2.59 -4.19
CA THR A 227 -9.86 3.82 -4.92
C THR A 227 -8.75 4.29 -5.87
N THR A 228 -7.54 3.71 -5.77
CA THR A 228 -6.39 4.05 -6.60
C THR A 228 -6.69 3.93 -8.09
N ASP A 229 -7.30 2.82 -8.53
CA ASP A 229 -7.58 2.59 -9.95
C ASP A 229 -8.50 3.69 -10.49
N ASP A 230 -9.54 4.01 -9.74
CA ASP A 230 -10.57 4.96 -10.14
C ASP A 230 -10.06 6.40 -10.12
N THR A 231 -9.25 6.76 -9.12
CA THR A 231 -8.58 8.07 -9.04
C THR A 231 -7.60 8.24 -10.19
N THR A 232 -6.74 7.24 -10.42
CA THR A 232 -5.71 7.33 -11.44
C THR A 232 -6.30 7.34 -12.86
N CYS A 233 -7.34 6.54 -13.12
CA CYS A 233 -8.05 6.62 -14.40
C CYS A 233 -8.70 7.99 -14.61
N ARG A 234 -9.27 8.63 -13.58
CA ARG A 234 -9.80 9.99 -13.71
C ARG A 234 -8.70 11.00 -14.02
N ASP A 235 -7.58 10.92 -13.32
CA ASP A 235 -6.46 11.84 -13.51
C ASP A 235 -5.84 11.75 -14.91
N HIS A 236 -5.71 10.54 -15.45
CA HIS A 236 -4.98 10.32 -16.71
C HIS A 236 -5.87 10.12 -17.93
N ALA A 237 -7.13 9.73 -17.77
CA ALA A 237 -8.06 9.46 -18.86
C ALA A 237 -9.41 10.20 -18.74
N GLY A 238 -9.60 10.99 -17.67
CA GLY A 238 -10.80 11.82 -17.48
C GLY A 238 -12.06 11.05 -17.10
N VAL A 239 -11.98 9.74 -16.84
CA VAL A 239 -13.11 8.88 -16.47
C VAL A 239 -12.70 7.82 -15.45
N GLY A 240 -13.67 7.25 -14.72
CA GLY A 240 -13.42 6.12 -13.81
C GLY A 240 -12.95 4.85 -14.54
N ALA A 241 -12.46 3.88 -13.77
CA ALA A 241 -11.80 2.67 -14.28
C ALA A 241 -12.73 1.81 -15.16
N VAL A 242 -13.98 1.59 -14.75
CA VAL A 242 -14.95 0.81 -15.55
C VAL A 242 -15.25 1.51 -16.88
N ALA A 243 -15.48 2.83 -16.86
CA ALA A 243 -15.73 3.61 -18.06
C ALA A 243 -14.50 3.66 -18.99
N TYR A 244 -13.29 3.70 -18.42
CA TYR A 244 -12.05 3.62 -19.20
C TYR A 244 -11.94 2.28 -19.94
N LEU A 245 -12.19 1.16 -19.24
CA LEU A 245 -12.22 -0.17 -19.85
C LEU A 245 -13.33 -0.30 -20.91
N GLU A 246 -14.53 0.20 -20.63
CA GLU A 246 -15.65 0.14 -21.57
C GLU A 246 -15.36 0.93 -22.84
N ARG A 247 -14.79 2.14 -22.73
CA ARG A 247 -14.40 2.98 -23.87
C ARG A 247 -13.30 2.34 -24.72
N ALA A 248 -12.35 1.65 -24.08
CA ALA A 248 -11.32 0.88 -24.78
C ALA A 248 -11.86 -0.42 -25.40
N GLY A 249 -13.13 -0.76 -25.14
CA GLY A 249 -13.71 -2.03 -25.54
C GLY A 249 -12.99 -3.20 -24.86
N PHE A 250 -12.61 -3.09 -23.60
CA PHE A 250 -11.89 -4.14 -22.87
C PHE A 250 -12.78 -4.87 -21.84
N LEU A 251 -14.10 -4.80 -21.98
CA LEU A 251 -15.08 -5.55 -21.17
C LEU A 251 -15.80 -6.57 -22.05
N TRP A 252 -15.75 -7.86 -21.69
CA TRP A 252 -16.46 -8.94 -22.38
C TRP A 252 -16.51 -10.24 -21.56
N GLU A 253 -17.19 -11.26 -22.08
CA GLU A 253 -17.50 -12.54 -21.43
C GLU A 253 -16.30 -13.46 -21.11
N ARG A 254 -15.07 -13.08 -21.48
CA ARG A 254 -13.84 -13.80 -21.08
C ARG A 254 -12.93 -12.97 -20.16
N LEU A 255 -13.41 -11.82 -19.67
CA LEU A 255 -12.71 -11.03 -18.67
C LEU A 255 -13.14 -11.42 -17.25
N LEU A 256 -12.16 -11.77 -16.42
CA LEU A 256 -12.31 -11.95 -14.97
C LEU A 256 -11.73 -10.72 -14.25
N ALA A 257 -12.60 -9.92 -13.65
CA ALA A 257 -12.22 -8.79 -12.80
C ALA A 257 -11.95 -9.28 -11.37
N VAL A 258 -10.77 -8.98 -10.83
CA VAL A 258 -10.33 -9.44 -9.51
C VAL A 258 -10.52 -8.33 -8.47
N HIS A 259 -10.98 -8.70 -7.27
CA HIS A 259 -11.28 -7.84 -6.11
C HIS A 259 -12.61 -7.08 -6.21
N CYS A 260 -12.70 -6.05 -7.06
CA CYS A 260 -13.90 -5.22 -7.24
C CYS A 260 -14.47 -4.65 -5.92
N VAL A 261 -13.61 -4.20 -5.02
CA VAL A 261 -14.02 -3.63 -3.72
C VAL A 261 -14.80 -2.34 -3.91
N GLU A 262 -14.27 -1.43 -4.72
CA GLU A 262 -14.85 -0.11 -4.99
C GLU A 262 -15.87 -0.11 -6.14
N LEU A 263 -16.38 -1.29 -6.52
CA LEU A 263 -17.29 -1.41 -7.66
C LEU A 263 -18.70 -0.91 -7.29
N ASP A 264 -19.06 0.26 -7.79
CA ASP A 264 -20.37 0.89 -7.58
C ASP A 264 -21.52 0.22 -8.35
N ALA A 265 -22.74 0.74 -8.19
CA ALA A 265 -23.94 0.18 -8.80
C ALA A 265 -23.94 0.25 -10.35
N GLU A 266 -23.42 1.34 -10.91
CA GLU A 266 -23.33 1.52 -12.37
C GLU A 266 -22.28 0.58 -12.95
N GLY A 267 -21.12 0.48 -12.29
CA GLY A 267 -20.05 -0.45 -12.61
C GLY A 267 -20.53 -1.89 -12.60
N ARG A 268 -21.27 -2.32 -11.56
CA ARG A 268 -21.87 -3.66 -11.50
C ARG A 268 -22.80 -3.93 -12.69
N ALA A 269 -23.69 -3.00 -13.00
CA ALA A 269 -24.60 -3.13 -14.14
C ALA A 269 -23.85 -3.19 -15.47
N THR A 270 -22.80 -2.40 -15.64
CA THR A 270 -21.95 -2.40 -16.84
C THR A 270 -21.18 -3.71 -16.98
N LEU A 271 -20.50 -4.19 -15.93
CA LEU A 271 -19.81 -5.48 -15.97
C LEU A 271 -20.77 -6.63 -16.27
N ALA A 272 -21.97 -6.64 -15.68
CA ALA A 272 -22.98 -7.68 -15.93
C ALA A 272 -23.46 -7.68 -17.39
N ARG A 273 -23.69 -6.50 -17.96
CA ARG A 273 -24.10 -6.33 -19.36
C ARG A 273 -23.09 -6.90 -20.35
N HIS A 274 -21.80 -6.79 -20.03
CA HIS A 274 -20.70 -7.31 -20.85
C HIS A 274 -20.32 -8.76 -20.49
N GLY A 275 -21.01 -9.39 -19.54
CA GLY A 275 -20.73 -10.77 -19.14
C GLY A 275 -19.42 -10.96 -18.37
N VAL A 276 -18.86 -9.89 -17.80
CA VAL A 276 -17.60 -9.94 -17.03
C VAL A 276 -17.82 -10.76 -15.75
N GLY A 277 -16.87 -11.65 -15.44
CA GLY A 277 -16.85 -12.39 -14.18
C GLY A 277 -16.08 -11.65 -13.10
N VAL A 278 -16.35 -11.97 -11.84
CA VAL A 278 -15.65 -11.41 -10.68
C VAL A 278 -14.97 -12.51 -9.89
N SER A 279 -13.73 -12.29 -9.44
CA SER A 279 -13.08 -13.09 -8.40
C SER A 279 -13.15 -12.37 -7.06
N TYR A 280 -13.89 -12.93 -6.11
CA TYR A 280 -14.00 -12.43 -4.75
C TYR A 280 -12.83 -12.95 -3.90
N ASN A 281 -11.99 -12.04 -3.39
CA ASN A 281 -10.76 -12.36 -2.65
C ASN A 281 -10.81 -11.79 -1.22
N PRO A 282 -11.71 -12.32 -0.34
CA PRO A 282 -12.01 -11.71 0.95
C PRO A 282 -10.80 -11.57 1.88
N LEU A 283 -9.98 -12.62 1.96
CA LEU A 283 -8.81 -12.67 2.83
C LEU A 283 -7.78 -11.62 2.43
N SER A 284 -7.48 -11.51 1.13
CA SER A 284 -6.54 -10.50 0.63
C SER A 284 -7.04 -9.08 0.83
N ASN A 285 -8.31 -8.84 0.49
CA ASN A 285 -8.90 -7.52 0.70
C ASN A 285 -8.88 -7.10 2.17
N MET A 286 -9.10 -8.04 3.10
CA MET A 286 -8.98 -7.79 4.54
C MET A 286 -7.53 -7.56 4.96
N ARG A 287 -6.61 -8.38 4.47
CA ARG A 287 -5.19 -8.37 4.86
C ARG A 287 -4.48 -7.10 4.42
N LEU A 288 -4.77 -6.58 3.23
CA LEU A 288 -4.19 -5.35 2.70
C LEU A 288 -4.97 -4.09 3.13
N GLY A 289 -6.07 -4.24 3.87
CA GLY A 289 -6.95 -3.14 4.24
C GLY A 289 -7.68 -2.51 3.05
N SER A 290 -7.82 -3.24 1.94
CA SER A 290 -8.44 -2.76 0.70
C SER A 290 -9.94 -2.51 0.85
N GLY A 291 -10.64 -3.33 1.65
CA GLY A 291 -12.06 -3.16 1.97
C GLY A 291 -12.90 -4.41 1.77
N ILE A 292 -14.21 -4.25 1.51
CA ILE A 292 -15.17 -5.36 1.36
C ILE A 292 -15.92 -5.22 0.04
N ALA A 293 -15.75 -6.17 -0.87
CA ALA A 293 -16.47 -6.19 -2.14
C ALA A 293 -17.98 -6.42 -1.93
N PRO A 294 -18.88 -5.72 -2.65
CA PRO A 294 -20.33 -5.82 -2.46
C PRO A 294 -20.91 -7.07 -3.18
N VAL A 295 -20.55 -8.26 -2.69
CA VAL A 295 -20.86 -9.55 -3.34
C VAL A 295 -22.37 -9.82 -3.46
N PRO A 296 -23.21 -9.64 -2.41
CA PRO A 296 -24.65 -9.80 -2.54
C PRO A 296 -25.25 -8.92 -3.65
N GLU A 297 -24.78 -7.68 -3.78
CA GLU A 297 -25.20 -6.75 -4.82
C GLU A 297 -24.70 -7.16 -6.20
N MET A 298 -23.49 -7.71 -6.31
CA MET A 298 -22.97 -8.24 -7.57
C MET A 298 -23.82 -9.41 -8.07
N LEU A 299 -24.13 -10.37 -7.20
CA LEU A 299 -24.99 -11.49 -7.52
C LEU A 299 -26.41 -11.02 -7.91
N ALA A 300 -26.97 -10.07 -7.17
CA ALA A 300 -28.28 -9.49 -7.48
C ALA A 300 -28.29 -8.74 -8.83
N ALA A 301 -27.16 -8.17 -9.24
CA ALA A 301 -26.98 -7.53 -10.55
C ALA A 301 -26.77 -8.54 -11.71
N GLY A 302 -26.67 -9.84 -11.42
CA GLY A 302 -26.47 -10.90 -12.41
C GLY A 302 -25.01 -11.17 -12.75
N LEU A 303 -24.05 -10.67 -11.97
CA LEU A 303 -22.63 -11.00 -12.17
C LEU A 303 -22.33 -12.45 -11.78
N SER A 304 -21.49 -13.08 -12.59
CA SER A 304 -20.84 -14.35 -12.25
C SER A 304 -19.70 -14.09 -11.25
N VAL A 305 -19.84 -14.56 -10.01
CA VAL A 305 -18.83 -14.34 -8.96
C VAL A 305 -18.21 -15.67 -8.53
N GLY A 306 -16.91 -15.82 -8.70
CA GLY A 306 -16.10 -16.92 -8.16
C GLY A 306 -15.38 -16.53 -6.87
N LEU A 307 -14.73 -17.50 -6.22
CA LEU A 307 -13.95 -17.29 -5.00
C LEU A 307 -12.45 -17.43 -5.29
N GLY A 308 -11.63 -16.54 -4.74
CA GLY A 308 -10.19 -16.55 -4.87
C GLY A 308 -9.51 -16.37 -3.51
N VAL A 309 -8.26 -16.80 -3.42
CA VAL A 309 -7.44 -16.63 -2.20
C VAL A 309 -6.31 -15.60 -2.40
N ASP A 310 -6.03 -15.20 -3.64
CA ASP A 310 -4.89 -14.36 -4.01
C ASP A 310 -3.54 -15.04 -3.70
N GLY A 311 -2.43 -14.30 -3.78
CA GLY A 311 -1.10 -14.78 -3.45
C GLY A 311 -0.86 -14.89 -1.94
N ALA A 312 0.02 -15.81 -1.57
CA ALA A 312 0.36 -16.06 -0.18
C ALA A 312 1.20 -14.94 0.49
N ALA A 313 1.51 -13.84 -0.21
CA ALA A 313 2.07 -12.64 0.40
C ALA A 313 1.00 -11.64 0.89
N SER A 314 -0.27 -11.83 0.48
CA SER A 314 -1.41 -11.00 0.89
C SER A 314 -2.55 -11.83 1.50
N ASN A 315 -2.33 -13.05 1.98
CA ASN A 315 -3.39 -13.91 2.54
C ASN A 315 -3.14 -14.37 4.00
N ASP A 316 -2.20 -15.25 4.35
CA ASP A 316 -0.98 -15.70 3.67
C ASP A 316 -0.95 -17.23 3.42
N THR A 317 -2.11 -17.88 3.26
CA THR A 317 -2.23 -19.31 2.90
C THR A 317 -2.87 -19.51 1.52
N GLN A 318 -2.94 -20.75 1.06
CA GLN A 318 -3.73 -21.15 -0.13
C GLN A 318 -4.95 -22.00 0.28
N ASP A 319 -5.52 -21.74 1.46
CA ASP A 319 -6.69 -22.46 1.98
C ASP A 319 -8.00 -21.81 1.50
N ILE A 320 -8.65 -22.43 0.52
CA ILE A 320 -9.92 -21.94 -0.02
C ILE A 320 -11.11 -22.17 0.93
N LEU A 321 -11.03 -23.14 1.86
CA LEU A 321 -12.07 -23.35 2.86
C LEU A 321 -12.09 -22.21 3.89
N GLU A 322 -10.92 -21.64 4.18
CA GLU A 322 -10.81 -20.42 4.97
C GLU A 322 -11.47 -19.23 4.26
N ALA A 323 -11.18 -19.03 2.97
CA ALA A 323 -11.82 -18.01 2.15
C ALA A 323 -13.34 -18.20 2.05
N LEU A 324 -13.81 -19.45 1.98
CA LEU A 324 -15.23 -19.80 1.96
C LEU A 324 -15.93 -19.31 3.24
N ARG A 325 -15.37 -19.63 4.40
CA ARG A 325 -15.94 -19.25 5.71
C ARG A 325 -15.88 -17.74 5.95
N ILE A 326 -14.69 -17.17 5.84
CA ILE A 326 -14.45 -15.76 6.17
C ILE A 326 -15.16 -14.87 5.16
N GLY A 327 -15.15 -15.24 3.88
CA GLY A 327 -15.88 -14.54 2.83
C GLY A 327 -17.38 -14.43 3.11
N ALA A 328 -18.01 -15.50 3.60
CA ALA A 328 -19.42 -15.48 4.00
C ALA A 328 -19.65 -14.55 5.20
N TYR A 329 -18.85 -14.70 6.25
CA TYR A 329 -19.01 -13.93 7.49
C TYR A 329 -18.77 -12.45 7.30
N LEU A 330 -17.82 -12.08 6.44
CA LEU A 330 -17.53 -10.69 6.12
C LEU A 330 -18.75 -9.99 5.52
N GLN A 331 -19.45 -10.65 4.58
CA GLN A 331 -20.68 -10.12 3.99
C GLN A 331 -21.81 -10.04 5.01
N ARG A 332 -21.99 -11.07 5.85
CA ARG A 332 -23.00 -11.02 6.92
C ARG A 332 -22.75 -9.88 7.89
N ALA A 333 -21.49 -9.63 8.25
CA ALA A 333 -21.10 -8.55 9.15
C ALA A 333 -21.32 -7.17 8.51
N ALA A 334 -20.86 -6.97 7.27
CA ALA A 334 -21.02 -5.72 6.53
C ALA A 334 -22.51 -5.33 6.37
N HIS A 335 -23.35 -6.31 6.08
CA HIS A 335 -24.79 -6.11 5.84
C HIS A 335 -25.67 -6.24 7.09
N ARG A 336 -25.08 -6.62 8.22
CA ARG A 336 -25.81 -6.95 9.47
C ARG A 336 -26.95 -7.96 9.25
N ARG A 337 -26.69 -8.96 8.40
CA ARG A 337 -27.65 -9.99 7.98
C ARG A 337 -27.04 -11.37 8.07
N ALA A 338 -27.56 -12.21 8.96
CA ALA A 338 -27.04 -13.55 9.19
C ALA A 338 -27.43 -14.57 8.10
N ASP A 339 -28.44 -14.25 7.29
CA ASP A 339 -29.03 -15.13 6.28
C ASP A 339 -28.36 -15.04 4.89
N LEU A 340 -27.34 -14.19 4.74
CA LEU A 340 -26.61 -14.04 3.48
C LEU A 340 -25.51 -15.08 3.32
N LEU A 341 -25.31 -15.53 2.06
CA LEU A 341 -24.19 -16.36 1.65
C LEU A 341 -24.08 -17.62 2.52
N GLY A 342 -25.14 -18.42 2.46
CA GLY A 342 -25.16 -19.75 3.06
C GLY A 342 -24.22 -20.71 2.34
N PHE A 343 -24.16 -21.97 2.81
CA PHE A 343 -23.35 -23.00 2.16
C PHE A 343 -23.68 -23.15 0.66
N PRO A 344 -24.95 -23.25 0.22
CA PRO A 344 -25.25 -23.43 -1.20
C PRO A 344 -24.69 -22.32 -2.09
N GLU A 345 -24.80 -21.07 -1.66
CA GLU A 345 -24.35 -19.90 -2.42
C GLU A 345 -22.82 -19.82 -2.48
N MET A 346 -22.15 -19.89 -1.31
CA MET A 346 -20.69 -19.82 -1.24
C MET A 346 -20.03 -21.01 -1.93
N PHE A 347 -20.60 -22.20 -1.79
CA PHE A 347 -20.07 -23.41 -2.43
C PHE A 347 -20.29 -23.35 -3.95
N ALA A 348 -21.42 -22.85 -4.44
CA ALA A 348 -21.63 -22.64 -5.88
C ALA A 348 -20.63 -21.62 -6.46
N MET A 349 -20.37 -20.52 -5.75
CA MET A 349 -19.33 -19.56 -6.12
C MET A 349 -17.95 -20.23 -6.22
N ALA A 350 -17.58 -21.02 -5.21
CA ALA A 350 -16.28 -21.69 -5.14
C ALA A 350 -16.15 -22.92 -6.05
N ALA A 351 -17.24 -23.56 -6.47
CA ALA A 351 -17.20 -24.73 -7.35
C ALA A 351 -17.37 -24.38 -8.84
N GLY A 352 -18.02 -23.26 -9.16
CA GLY A 352 -18.32 -22.93 -10.55
C GLY A 352 -18.68 -21.49 -10.90
N GLY A 353 -18.66 -20.56 -9.93
CA GLY A 353 -19.26 -19.23 -10.09
C GLY A 353 -18.72 -18.39 -11.25
N ALA A 354 -17.44 -18.60 -11.65
CA ALA A 354 -16.80 -17.91 -12.76
C ALA A 354 -16.29 -18.85 -13.88
N ASN A 355 -16.71 -20.12 -13.88
CA ASN A 355 -16.13 -21.13 -14.79
C ASN A 355 -16.33 -20.78 -16.28
N ARG A 356 -17.49 -20.22 -16.64
CA ARG A 356 -17.78 -19.80 -18.02
C ARG A 356 -16.75 -18.80 -18.54
N VAL A 357 -16.46 -17.77 -17.73
CA VAL A 357 -15.50 -16.70 -18.07
C VAL A 357 -14.09 -17.27 -18.25
N LEU A 358 -13.73 -18.23 -17.41
CA LEU A 358 -12.43 -18.90 -17.42
C LEU A 358 -12.30 -20.01 -18.47
N GLY A 359 -13.42 -20.48 -19.06
CA GLY A 359 -13.42 -21.62 -19.99
C GLY A 359 -13.28 -22.97 -19.30
N ILE A 360 -13.61 -23.01 -18.01
CA ILE A 360 -13.64 -24.22 -17.19
C ILE A 360 -15.04 -24.86 -17.35
N GLU A 361 -15.12 -26.18 -17.21
CA GLU A 361 -16.40 -26.91 -17.27
C GLU A 361 -17.40 -26.34 -16.24
N GLU A 362 -18.60 -25.96 -16.69
CA GLU A 362 -19.61 -25.34 -15.81
C GLU A 362 -20.17 -26.35 -14.80
N ASN A 363 -20.35 -25.88 -13.56
CA ASN A 363 -20.95 -26.64 -12.46
C ASN A 363 -21.99 -25.81 -11.69
N PRO A 364 -23.11 -25.41 -12.33
CA PRO A 364 -24.04 -24.43 -11.78
C PRO A 364 -24.82 -24.92 -10.54
N ASP A 365 -24.92 -26.23 -10.32
CA ASP A 365 -25.60 -26.82 -9.16
C ASP A 365 -24.64 -27.16 -8.00
N GLY A 366 -23.32 -26.94 -8.18
CA GLY A 366 -22.28 -27.20 -7.18
C GLY A 366 -22.17 -28.67 -6.75
N GLY A 367 -22.77 -29.61 -7.51
CA GLY A 367 -22.90 -31.01 -7.13
C GLY A 367 -22.06 -31.96 -7.99
N VAL A 368 -21.94 -33.21 -7.55
CA VAL A 368 -21.37 -34.31 -8.32
C VAL A 368 -22.46 -34.91 -9.22
N ARG A 369 -22.17 -35.04 -10.52
CA ARG A 369 -23.10 -35.59 -11.52
C ARG A 369 -22.38 -36.44 -12.56
N ALA A 370 -23.07 -37.42 -13.11
CA ALA A 370 -22.54 -38.20 -14.24
C ALA A 370 -22.17 -37.28 -15.41
N GLY A 371 -21.08 -37.61 -16.09
CA GLY A 371 -20.51 -36.87 -17.20
C GLY A 371 -19.53 -35.77 -16.84
N MET A 372 -19.51 -35.26 -15.60
CA MET A 372 -18.55 -34.21 -15.21
C MET A 372 -17.12 -34.77 -15.03
N ARG A 373 -16.11 -33.90 -15.05
CA ARG A 373 -14.73 -34.27 -14.70
C ARG A 373 -14.67 -34.84 -13.28
N ALA A 374 -13.87 -35.88 -13.10
CA ALA A 374 -13.61 -36.49 -11.80
C ALA A 374 -12.62 -35.65 -10.97
N ASP A 375 -12.95 -34.38 -10.80
CA ASP A 375 -12.26 -33.42 -9.94
C ASP A 375 -13.08 -33.35 -8.64
N LEU A 376 -12.69 -34.13 -7.64
CA LEU A 376 -13.53 -34.49 -6.48
C LEU A 376 -12.75 -34.37 -5.16
N VAL A 377 -13.45 -34.05 -4.08
CA VAL A 377 -12.88 -33.92 -2.73
C VAL A 377 -13.65 -34.78 -1.75
N LEU A 378 -12.95 -35.67 -1.05
CA LEU A 378 -13.49 -36.47 0.03
C LEU A 378 -13.16 -35.80 1.37
N HIS A 379 -14.20 -35.37 2.07
CA HIS A 379 -14.11 -34.80 3.40
C HIS A 379 -14.46 -35.85 4.47
N ARG A 380 -13.68 -35.89 5.55
CA ARG A 380 -13.92 -36.71 6.74
C ARG A 380 -13.87 -35.81 7.97
N PHE A 381 -15.04 -35.41 8.47
CA PHE A 381 -15.16 -34.48 9.58
C PHE A 381 -14.64 -35.04 10.91
N ASP A 382 -14.65 -36.36 11.08
CA ASP A 382 -14.12 -37.06 12.25
C ASP A 382 -12.58 -37.02 12.37
N ARG A 383 -11.87 -36.59 11.31
CA ARG A 383 -10.43 -36.25 11.38
C ARG A 383 -10.16 -35.01 12.25
N ASP A 384 -11.18 -34.19 12.50
CA ASP A 384 -11.11 -33.05 13.39
C ASP A 384 -12.34 -32.99 14.30
N TYR A 385 -12.18 -33.34 15.57
CA TYR A 385 -13.28 -33.38 16.52
C TYR A 385 -14.01 -32.03 16.66
N ALA A 386 -13.39 -30.91 16.28
CA ALA A 386 -14.04 -29.59 16.24
C ALA A 386 -15.18 -29.49 15.20
N CYS A 387 -15.27 -30.44 14.28
CA CYS A 387 -16.37 -30.53 13.31
C CYS A 387 -17.55 -31.40 13.79
N LEU A 388 -17.46 -32.01 14.98
CA LEU A 388 -18.47 -32.92 15.53
C LEU A 388 -19.34 -32.25 16.63
N PRO A 389 -20.63 -32.63 16.76
CA PRO A 389 -21.39 -33.52 15.89
C PRO A 389 -21.80 -32.85 14.57
N VAL A 390 -21.81 -33.61 13.48
CA VAL A 390 -22.26 -33.13 12.16
C VAL A 390 -23.78 -33.14 12.11
N ARG A 391 -24.41 -31.95 12.11
CA ARG A 391 -25.87 -31.81 11.94
C ARG A 391 -26.28 -31.62 10.49
N ASP A 392 -25.53 -30.78 9.78
CA ASP A 392 -25.68 -30.54 8.35
C ASP A 392 -24.27 -30.49 7.75
N PRO A 393 -23.90 -31.40 6.83
CA PRO A 393 -22.55 -31.46 6.28
C PRO A 393 -22.14 -30.17 5.54
N GLY A 394 -23.08 -29.48 4.90
CA GLY A 394 -22.81 -28.23 4.19
C GLY A 394 -22.50 -27.08 5.15
N ALA A 395 -23.31 -26.92 6.19
CA ALA A 395 -23.06 -25.97 7.27
C ALA A 395 -21.72 -26.27 7.97
N THR A 396 -21.41 -27.55 8.24
CA THR A 396 -20.11 -27.93 8.81
C THR A 396 -18.96 -27.56 7.88
N LEU A 397 -19.07 -27.79 6.56
CA LEU A 397 -18.07 -27.35 5.57
C LEU A 397 -17.85 -25.84 5.61
N LEU A 398 -18.91 -25.06 5.63
CA LEU A 398 -18.81 -23.60 5.62
C LEU A 398 -18.25 -23.03 6.94
N THR A 399 -18.58 -23.62 8.08
CA THR A 399 -18.39 -22.96 9.39
C THR A 399 -17.22 -23.53 10.20
N CYS A 400 -16.88 -24.81 10.02
CA CYS A 400 -15.90 -25.50 10.85
C CYS A 400 -14.79 -26.19 10.07
N ALA A 401 -15.05 -26.64 8.84
CA ALA A 401 -14.07 -27.40 8.07
C ALA A 401 -12.84 -26.57 7.70
N GLY A 402 -11.73 -27.27 7.48
CA GLY A 402 -10.47 -26.74 7.01
C GLY A 402 -9.64 -27.87 6.40
N SER A 403 -8.43 -27.59 5.93
CA SER A 403 -7.57 -28.59 5.25
C SER A 403 -7.42 -29.95 5.98
N ARG A 404 -7.51 -29.99 7.31
CA ARG A 404 -7.46 -31.24 8.11
C ARG A 404 -8.59 -32.23 7.81
N THR A 405 -9.75 -31.73 7.40
CA THR A 405 -10.91 -32.57 7.06
C THR A 405 -10.81 -33.16 5.65
N VAL A 406 -9.92 -32.64 4.80
CA VAL A 406 -9.70 -33.14 3.44
C VAL A 406 -8.91 -34.46 3.51
N ALA A 407 -9.61 -35.57 3.29
CA ALA A 407 -9.03 -36.91 3.35
C ALA A 407 -8.43 -37.34 2.01
N ALA A 408 -9.07 -36.99 0.89
CA ALA A 408 -8.54 -37.23 -0.44
C ALA A 408 -8.98 -36.15 -1.43
N VAL A 409 -8.12 -35.88 -2.41
CA VAL A 409 -8.43 -35.00 -3.55
C VAL A 409 -8.08 -35.71 -4.83
N LEU A 410 -9.02 -35.70 -5.77
CA LEU A 410 -8.89 -36.28 -7.08
C LEU A 410 -8.94 -35.18 -8.14
N VAL A 411 -8.08 -35.28 -9.15
CA VAL A 411 -8.13 -34.43 -10.36
C VAL A 411 -8.08 -35.35 -11.56
N GLY A 412 -9.11 -35.31 -12.40
CA GLY A 412 -9.29 -36.24 -13.52
C GLY A 412 -9.27 -37.71 -13.09
N GLY A 413 -9.81 -38.02 -11.90
CA GLY A 413 -9.88 -39.36 -11.34
C GLY A 413 -8.56 -39.87 -10.74
N GLU A 414 -7.49 -39.09 -10.78
CA GLU A 414 -6.24 -39.43 -10.12
C GLU A 414 -6.19 -38.83 -8.72
N VAL A 415 -5.88 -39.66 -7.73
CA VAL A 415 -5.71 -39.24 -6.33
C VAL A 415 -4.39 -38.47 -6.19
N LEU A 416 -4.47 -37.18 -5.92
CA LEU A 416 -3.33 -36.28 -5.71
C LEU A 416 -3.08 -35.93 -4.26
N VAL A 417 -4.12 -36.01 -3.41
CA VAL A 417 -3.98 -35.93 -1.95
C VAL A 417 -4.55 -37.21 -1.36
N ARG A 418 -3.82 -37.82 -0.44
CA ARG A 418 -4.26 -38.97 0.35
C ARG A 418 -3.84 -38.74 1.80
N ASP A 419 -4.81 -38.85 2.69
CA ASP A 419 -4.66 -38.59 4.11
C ASP A 419 -4.09 -37.21 4.48
N GLY A 420 -4.43 -36.20 3.68
CA GLY A 420 -4.01 -34.82 3.89
C GLY A 420 -2.59 -34.51 3.37
N GLU A 421 -1.93 -35.46 2.72
CA GLU A 421 -0.60 -35.32 2.13
C GLU A 421 -0.63 -35.43 0.61
N HIS A 422 0.21 -34.66 -0.07
CA HIS A 422 0.31 -34.68 -1.53
C HIS A 422 1.07 -35.91 -2.03
N VAL A 423 0.49 -36.66 -2.96
CA VAL A 423 1.00 -37.96 -3.42
C VAL A 423 2.26 -37.84 -4.28
N ARG A 424 2.34 -36.83 -5.14
CA ARG A 424 3.46 -36.66 -6.09
C ARG A 424 4.62 -35.79 -5.58
N LEU A 425 4.37 -34.92 -4.61
CA LEU A 425 5.28 -33.87 -4.17
C LEU A 425 5.46 -33.99 -2.65
N PRO A 426 6.52 -34.66 -2.19
CA PRO A 426 6.78 -34.84 -0.77
C PRO A 426 6.94 -33.50 -0.02
N ALA A 427 6.33 -33.40 1.16
CA ALA A 427 6.31 -32.17 1.96
C ALA A 427 7.72 -31.68 2.34
N ASP A 428 8.64 -32.60 2.64
CA ASP A 428 10.04 -32.30 2.95
C ASP A 428 10.78 -31.66 1.77
N ARG A 429 10.53 -32.13 0.55
CA ARG A 429 11.09 -31.54 -0.68
C ARG A 429 10.56 -30.12 -0.91
N LEU A 430 9.26 -29.91 -0.70
CA LEU A 430 8.63 -28.59 -0.84
C LEU A 430 9.18 -27.62 0.21
N ALA A 431 9.24 -28.04 1.47
CA ALA A 431 9.78 -27.26 2.57
C ALA A 431 11.25 -26.88 2.34
N ALA A 432 12.09 -27.83 1.91
CA ALA A 432 13.48 -27.56 1.57
C ALA A 432 13.61 -26.58 0.38
N GLY A 433 12.68 -26.63 -0.58
CA GLY A 433 12.59 -25.66 -1.67
C GLY A 433 12.38 -24.22 -1.20
N LEU A 434 11.36 -24.02 -0.35
CA LEU A 434 11.03 -22.71 0.21
C LEU A 434 12.09 -22.20 1.20
N ALA A 435 12.67 -23.07 2.03
CA ALA A 435 13.68 -22.70 3.00
C ALA A 435 14.97 -22.15 2.36
N ARG A 436 15.27 -22.50 1.11
CA ARG A 436 16.39 -21.91 0.34
C ARG A 436 16.10 -20.49 -0.16
N TRP A 437 14.85 -20.06 -0.15
CA TRP A 437 14.46 -18.68 -0.46
C TRP A 437 14.50 -17.82 0.81
N ALA A 438 14.12 -18.38 1.97
CA ALA A 438 14.02 -17.62 3.22
C ALA A 438 15.32 -16.83 3.52
N PRO A 439 15.23 -15.50 3.75
CA PRO A 439 16.36 -14.74 4.28
C PRO A 439 16.75 -15.27 5.66
N ALA A 440 18.02 -15.10 6.06
CA ALA A 440 18.50 -15.55 7.37
C ALA A 440 17.63 -14.95 8.49
N VAL A 441 16.95 -15.82 9.26
CA VAL A 441 16.06 -15.41 10.35
C VAL A 441 16.89 -14.73 11.45
N THR A 442 16.79 -13.41 11.58
CA THR A 442 17.21 -12.71 12.80
C THR A 442 16.15 -12.93 13.87
N ALA A 443 16.53 -13.59 14.98
CA ALA A 443 15.60 -14.05 16.01
C ALA A 443 14.80 -12.92 16.70
N PRO A 444 13.53 -13.16 17.09
CA PRO A 444 12.74 -12.22 17.87
C PRO A 444 13.20 -12.19 19.33
N ARG A 445 13.34 -10.99 19.93
CA ARG A 445 13.66 -10.85 21.37
C ARG A 445 12.40 -11.01 22.22
N THR A 446 12.41 -12.04 23.06
CA THR A 446 11.36 -12.42 24.03
C THR A 446 11.14 -11.35 25.11
N PRO A 447 9.90 -11.14 25.61
CA PRO A 447 9.64 -10.21 26.72
C PRO A 447 9.91 -10.88 28.07
N LEU A 448 10.57 -10.17 28.99
CA LEU A 448 10.79 -10.61 30.38
C LEU A 448 10.57 -9.44 31.36
N PRO A 449 10.25 -9.72 32.65
CA PRO A 449 9.09 -9.15 33.34
C PRO A 449 9.42 -8.02 34.33
N ALA A 450 8.34 -7.42 34.83
CA ALA A 450 8.34 -6.28 35.74
C ALA A 450 9.10 -6.53 37.06
N GLY A 451 10.00 -5.59 37.38
CA GLY A 451 10.32 -5.15 38.75
C GLY A 451 11.38 -5.94 39.53
N GLY A 452 12.47 -5.25 39.90
CA GLY A 452 13.40 -5.68 40.94
C GLY A 452 14.83 -5.18 40.72
N ALA A 453 15.16 -4.03 41.31
CA ALA A 453 16.47 -3.40 41.21
C ALA A 453 17.62 -4.24 41.80
N THR A 454 18.76 -4.30 41.10
CA THR A 454 20.12 -3.98 41.59
C THR A 454 21.10 -3.97 40.41
N ALA A 455 21.91 -2.91 40.31
CA ALA A 455 22.98 -2.69 39.31
C ALA A 455 24.02 -3.84 39.33
N THR A 456 24.71 -4.22 38.25
CA THR A 456 25.58 -3.46 37.34
C THR A 456 25.96 -4.37 36.17
N THR A 457 25.89 -3.90 34.91
CA THR A 457 26.97 -3.87 33.90
C THR A 457 26.38 -3.52 32.53
N THR A 458 27.02 -2.55 31.89
CA THR A 458 26.62 -1.76 30.72
C THR A 458 26.61 -2.56 29.41
N SER A 459 25.45 -2.59 28.75
CA SER A 459 25.25 -2.94 27.34
C SER A 459 24.23 -1.95 26.77
N SER A 460 24.68 -1.06 25.90
CA SER A 460 23.87 -0.04 25.24
C SER A 460 22.89 -0.71 24.27
N THR A 461 21.60 -0.51 24.54
CA THR A 461 20.50 -0.94 23.67
C THR A 461 20.05 0.27 22.86
N SER A 462 20.30 0.21 21.55
CA SER A 462 19.68 1.11 20.57
C SER A 462 18.19 0.77 20.49
N THR A 463 17.35 1.68 20.99
CA THR A 463 15.91 1.72 20.76
C THR A 463 15.66 2.25 19.35
N ALA A 464 15.01 1.44 18.51
CA ALA A 464 14.53 1.87 17.20
C ALA A 464 13.49 2.99 17.38
N TYR A 465 13.74 4.15 16.78
CA TYR A 465 12.82 5.28 16.67
C TYR A 465 11.64 4.87 15.77
N ALA A 466 10.62 4.25 16.36
CA ALA A 466 9.36 3.99 15.69
C ALA A 466 8.62 5.33 15.50
N LEU A 467 8.06 5.55 14.31
CA LEU A 467 7.44 6.79 13.84
C LEU A 467 6.05 7.04 14.46
N ASP A 468 5.96 7.08 15.80
CA ASP A 468 4.74 7.43 16.55
C ASP A 468 4.20 8.82 16.19
N GLU A 469 5.07 9.68 15.66
CA GLU A 469 4.77 11.07 15.30
C GLU A 469 3.77 11.20 14.15
N LEU A 470 3.79 10.33 13.14
CA LEU A 470 2.84 10.36 11.99
C LEU A 470 1.46 9.87 12.33
N ALA A 471 1.38 8.87 13.21
CA ALA A 471 0.13 8.49 13.84
C ALA A 471 -0.44 9.65 14.68
N ARG A 472 0.41 10.48 15.30
CA ARG A 472 -0.02 11.72 15.99
C ARG A 472 -0.42 12.80 14.97
N GLU A 473 0.37 13.09 13.94
CA GLU A 473 0.09 14.13 12.92
C GLU A 473 -1.30 13.96 12.30
N SER A 474 -1.66 12.74 11.93
CA SER A 474 -2.95 12.45 11.32
C SER A 474 -4.16 12.62 12.23
N ARG A 475 -3.94 12.67 13.55
CA ARG A 475 -4.97 12.97 14.55
C ARG A 475 -5.10 14.48 14.81
N MET A 476 -4.18 15.31 14.30
CA MET A 476 -4.11 16.76 14.55
C MET A 476 -4.90 17.62 13.53
N GLY A 477 -5.89 17.04 12.84
CA GLY A 477 -6.74 17.75 11.88
C GLY A 477 -7.90 18.54 12.49
N GLY A 478 -8.18 18.36 13.79
CA GLY A 478 -9.31 18.96 14.50
C GLY A 478 -9.13 20.44 14.82
N ALA A 479 -10.23 21.14 15.12
CA ALA A 479 -10.19 22.56 15.50
C ALA A 479 -9.44 22.78 16.83
N GLY A 480 -9.55 21.86 17.79
CA GLY A 480 -8.95 21.99 19.12
C GLY A 480 -9.54 23.14 19.93
N THR A 481 -8.79 23.61 20.93
CA THR A 481 -9.10 24.83 21.71
C THR A 481 -7.92 25.80 21.63
N GLU A 482 -8.18 27.11 21.74
CA GLU A 482 -7.12 28.11 21.81
C GLU A 482 -6.86 28.53 23.27
N THR A 483 -5.59 28.78 23.60
CA THR A 483 -5.17 29.23 24.93
C THR A 483 -4.18 30.38 24.83
N SER A 484 -4.39 31.38 25.68
CA SER A 484 -3.47 32.51 25.88
C SER A 484 -2.67 32.38 27.19
N ALA A 485 -2.78 31.23 27.88
CA ALA A 485 -2.05 30.99 29.12
C ALA A 485 -0.54 30.78 28.90
N ARG A 486 -0.13 30.48 27.67
CA ARG A 486 1.27 30.25 27.26
C ARG A 486 1.84 31.48 26.58
N GLU A 487 3.04 31.85 26.97
CA GLU A 487 3.77 32.97 26.40
C GLU A 487 4.76 32.50 25.32
N ILE A 488 4.68 33.06 24.11
CA ILE A 488 5.75 32.93 23.11
C ILE A 488 6.81 33.99 23.41
N ARG A 489 7.90 33.56 24.04
CA ARG A 489 8.95 34.47 24.54
C ARG A 489 9.64 35.22 23.39
N ARG A 490 9.90 36.51 23.61
CA ARG A 490 10.71 37.37 22.72
C ARG A 490 12.11 37.50 23.28
N ILE A 491 13.10 37.09 22.49
CA ILE A 491 14.51 37.05 22.87
C ILE A 491 15.26 38.17 22.14
N ASP A 492 15.96 39.01 22.89
CA ASP A 492 16.69 40.17 22.36
C ASP A 492 18.14 39.84 22.05
N LEU A 493 18.50 39.88 20.76
CA LEU A 493 19.84 39.58 20.27
C LEU A 493 20.80 40.78 20.22
N THR A 494 20.41 41.93 20.80
CA THR A 494 21.30 43.10 20.93
C THR A 494 22.58 42.72 21.67
N ASP A 495 23.71 43.18 21.12
CA ASP A 495 25.04 42.94 21.68
C ASP A 495 25.35 41.45 21.90
N PHE A 496 24.99 40.64 20.90
CA PHE A 496 25.06 39.17 20.94
C PHE A 496 26.41 38.64 21.46
N GLU A 497 27.53 39.18 20.99
CA GLU A 497 28.86 38.68 21.37
C GLU A 497 29.14 38.82 22.89
N HIS A 498 28.75 39.94 23.51
CA HIS A 498 28.95 40.14 24.95
C HIS A 498 27.85 39.47 25.79
N ARG A 499 26.64 39.33 25.25
CA ARG A 499 25.48 38.74 25.93
C ARG A 499 25.22 37.27 25.58
N LYS A 500 26.12 36.61 24.83
CA LYS A 500 25.90 35.26 24.29
C LYS A 500 25.45 34.27 25.35
N ALA A 501 26.07 34.28 26.54
CA ALA A 501 25.72 33.39 27.63
C ALA A 501 24.29 33.62 28.18
N GLU A 502 23.87 34.87 28.34
CA GLU A 502 22.52 35.24 28.77
C GLU A 502 21.48 34.82 27.72
N ILE A 503 21.72 35.22 26.46
CA ILE A 503 20.88 34.89 25.32
C ILE A 503 20.73 33.37 25.16
N THR A 504 21.81 32.62 25.43
CA THR A 504 21.82 31.16 25.36
C THR A 504 20.86 30.54 26.37
N GLU A 505 20.83 31.03 27.61
CA GLU A 505 19.89 30.54 28.63
C GLU A 505 18.44 30.93 28.29
N GLU A 506 18.22 32.13 27.76
CA GLU A 506 16.89 32.57 27.33
C GLU A 506 16.35 31.72 26.16
N LEU A 507 17.17 31.50 25.14
CA LEU A 507 16.85 30.63 23.99
C LEU A 507 16.61 29.19 24.44
N TRP A 508 17.47 28.66 25.32
CA TRP A 508 17.34 27.31 25.84
C TRP A 508 16.04 27.14 26.62
N ALA A 509 15.70 28.08 27.49
CA ALA A 509 14.45 28.07 28.25
C ALA A 509 13.22 28.13 27.32
N ALA A 510 13.22 29.02 26.32
CA ALA A 510 12.11 29.15 25.39
C ALA A 510 11.92 27.90 24.50
N ALA A 511 13.02 27.36 23.98
CA ALA A 511 13.02 26.18 23.13
C ALA A 511 12.64 24.91 23.88
N THR A 512 13.09 24.71 25.13
CA THR A 512 12.73 23.54 25.94
C THR A 512 11.27 23.54 26.40
N ASP A 513 10.69 24.73 26.62
CA ASP A 513 9.32 24.88 27.12
C ASP A 513 8.28 24.66 26.01
N ILE A 514 8.40 25.41 24.90
CA ILE A 514 7.39 25.42 23.81
C ILE A 514 7.99 24.95 22.49
N GLY A 515 9.32 25.00 22.32
CA GLY A 515 9.94 24.79 21.00
C GLY A 515 9.70 25.94 20.02
N PHE A 516 9.09 27.04 20.48
CA PHE A 516 8.79 28.26 19.72
C PHE A 516 9.22 29.50 20.51
N PHE A 517 9.76 30.49 19.80
CA PHE A 517 10.14 31.79 20.35
C PHE A 517 10.19 32.84 19.23
N GLN A 518 10.32 34.11 19.59
CA GLN A 518 10.48 35.22 18.65
C GLN A 518 11.81 35.94 18.92
N LEU A 519 12.48 36.38 17.86
CA LEU A 519 13.72 37.16 17.95
C LEU A 519 13.43 38.63 17.69
N VAL A 520 13.93 39.49 18.57
CA VAL A 520 13.95 40.95 18.40
C VAL A 520 15.40 41.44 18.28
N ASN A 521 15.60 42.57 17.62
CA ASN A 521 16.93 43.16 17.40
C ASN A 521 17.93 42.15 16.79
N HIS A 522 17.43 41.30 15.89
CA HIS A 522 18.14 40.14 15.32
C HIS A 522 19.25 40.52 14.30
N GLY A 523 19.42 41.80 13.99
CA GLY A 523 20.50 42.31 13.15
C GLY A 523 20.31 42.16 11.63
N ILE A 524 19.12 41.74 11.17
CA ILE A 524 18.75 41.85 9.75
C ILE A 524 18.02 43.18 9.59
N GLU A 525 18.54 44.06 8.73
CA GLU A 525 17.94 45.37 8.47
C GLU A 525 16.48 45.25 7.99
N PRO A 526 15.54 46.05 8.54
CA PRO A 526 14.14 46.00 8.12
C PRO A 526 13.94 46.18 6.61
N ALA A 527 14.73 47.07 5.99
CA ALA A 527 14.69 47.29 4.54
C ALA A 527 15.04 46.03 3.72
N THR A 528 15.88 45.15 4.26
CA THR A 528 16.24 43.87 3.61
C THR A 528 15.05 42.90 3.66
N VAL A 529 14.37 42.81 4.81
CA VAL A 529 13.14 42.01 4.97
C VAL A 529 12.04 42.55 4.04
N ASP A 530 11.85 43.86 3.99
CA ASP A 530 10.88 44.50 3.10
C ASP A 530 11.15 44.21 1.64
N ARG A 531 12.42 44.28 1.23
CA ARG A 531 12.83 43.93 -0.12
C ARG A 531 12.55 42.47 -0.44
N ALA A 532 12.82 41.55 0.49
CA ALA A 532 12.54 40.12 0.29
C ALA A 532 11.05 39.83 0.08
N PHE A 533 10.18 40.47 0.86
CA PHE A 533 8.73 40.41 0.64
C PHE A 533 8.30 41.04 -0.68
N ALA A 534 8.90 42.16 -1.07
CA ALA A 534 8.62 42.79 -2.36
C ALA A 534 9.06 41.90 -3.53
N ASP A 535 10.19 41.20 -3.40
CA ASP A 535 10.65 40.20 -4.38
C ASP A 535 9.69 39.00 -4.44
N ALA A 536 9.27 38.46 -3.30
CA ALA A 536 8.27 37.38 -3.25
C ALA A 536 6.95 37.80 -3.91
N ALA A 537 6.42 38.97 -3.57
CA ALA A 537 5.20 39.51 -4.16
C ALA A 537 5.35 39.73 -5.68
N ALA A 538 6.49 40.26 -6.14
CA ALA A 538 6.77 40.43 -7.56
C ALA A 538 6.80 39.09 -8.31
N PHE A 539 7.36 38.04 -7.69
CA PHE A 539 7.34 36.69 -8.27
C PHE A 539 5.92 36.13 -8.35
N PHE A 540 5.13 36.20 -7.28
CA PHE A 540 3.77 35.64 -7.27
C PHE A 540 2.79 36.41 -8.17
N ALA A 541 3.07 37.69 -8.44
CA ALA A 541 2.33 38.51 -9.39
C ALA A 541 2.60 38.18 -10.87
N LEU A 542 3.64 37.38 -11.18
CA LEU A 542 3.90 36.93 -12.55
C LEU A 542 2.73 36.07 -13.06
N PRO A 543 2.47 36.07 -14.38
CA PRO A 543 1.52 35.15 -14.99
C PRO A 543 1.83 33.69 -14.63
N GLU A 544 0.80 32.88 -14.45
CA GLU A 544 0.96 31.47 -14.06
C GLU A 544 1.85 30.69 -15.03
N GLU A 545 1.72 30.93 -16.33
CA GLU A 545 2.57 30.32 -17.36
C GLU A 545 4.06 30.67 -17.16
N THR A 546 4.36 31.89 -16.71
CA THR A 546 5.73 32.31 -16.39
C THR A 546 6.23 31.61 -15.14
N LYS A 547 5.42 31.55 -14.07
CA LYS A 547 5.77 30.84 -12.83
C LYS A 547 6.00 29.34 -13.07
N ALA A 548 5.19 28.72 -13.93
CA ALA A 548 5.26 27.30 -14.29
C ALA A 548 6.59 26.90 -14.96
N ARG A 549 7.30 27.83 -15.62
CA ARG A 549 8.65 27.58 -16.16
C ARG A 549 9.68 27.28 -15.07
N HIS A 550 9.39 27.68 -13.84
CA HIS A 550 10.23 27.47 -12.68
C HIS A 550 9.66 26.40 -11.75
N ALA A 551 8.87 25.45 -12.28
CA ALA A 551 8.18 24.43 -11.50
C ALA A 551 9.09 23.67 -10.51
N LEU A 552 8.52 23.33 -9.35
CA LEU A 552 9.19 22.64 -8.27
C LEU A 552 9.75 21.30 -8.75
N LYS A 553 11.06 21.12 -8.58
CA LYS A 553 11.72 19.84 -8.84
C LYS A 553 11.41 18.88 -7.69
N LYS A 554 10.84 17.72 -8.04
CA LYS A 554 10.42 16.68 -7.09
C LYS A 554 11.57 16.29 -6.16
N GLY A 555 11.33 16.40 -4.85
CA GLY A 555 12.26 15.95 -3.81
C GLY A 555 13.49 16.84 -3.59
N LEU A 556 13.56 18.03 -4.22
CA LEU A 556 14.72 18.92 -4.12
C LEU A 556 14.42 20.27 -3.45
N ASN A 557 13.17 20.51 -3.01
CA ASN A 557 12.72 21.79 -2.41
C ASN A 557 13.15 23.02 -3.24
N SER A 558 13.11 22.93 -4.57
CA SER A 558 13.61 23.98 -5.47
C SER A 558 12.67 24.22 -6.62
N GLY A 559 12.17 25.46 -6.74
CA GLY A 559 11.20 25.88 -7.74
C GLY A 559 9.83 26.24 -7.15
N TRP A 560 8.86 26.44 -8.04
CA TRP A 560 7.52 26.93 -7.75
C TRP A 560 6.48 25.82 -7.74
N GLU A 561 5.57 25.85 -6.77
CA GLU A 561 4.40 25.00 -6.74
C GLU A 561 3.16 25.76 -6.28
N SER A 562 1.98 25.29 -6.67
CA SER A 562 0.68 25.87 -6.29
C SER A 562 -0.32 24.76 -6.01
N MET A 563 -1.01 24.84 -4.87
CA MET A 563 -2.05 23.89 -4.43
C MET A 563 -1.66 22.40 -4.52
N SER A 564 -0.39 22.08 -4.30
CA SER A 564 0.19 20.75 -4.48
C SER A 564 0.47 20.00 -3.17
N GLN A 565 0.56 20.72 -2.04
CA GLN A 565 0.92 20.14 -0.75
C GLN A 565 -0.33 19.66 -0.01
N VAL A 566 -0.55 18.34 0.06
CA VAL A 566 -1.59 17.70 0.86
C VAL A 566 -0.97 17.20 2.17
N ARG A 567 -1.44 17.71 3.32
CA ARG A 567 -0.94 17.27 4.64
C ARG A 567 -1.73 16.07 5.17
N PRO A 568 -1.10 15.09 5.84
CA PRO A 568 -1.80 13.94 6.44
C PRO A 568 -2.87 14.31 7.46
N SER A 569 -2.74 15.47 8.10
CA SER A 569 -3.68 16.00 9.10
C SER A 569 -5.02 16.47 8.51
N VAL A 570 -5.06 16.85 7.23
CA VAL A 570 -6.23 17.55 6.65
C VAL A 570 -6.74 16.90 5.35
N GLY A 571 -5.88 16.16 4.62
CA GLY A 571 -6.28 15.41 3.42
C GLY A 571 -6.65 16.26 2.20
N THR A 572 -6.63 17.58 2.30
CA THR A 572 -6.83 18.54 1.19
C THR A 572 -5.56 19.34 0.91
N PRO A 573 -5.35 19.84 -0.32
CA PRO A 573 -4.22 20.70 -0.61
C PRO A 573 -4.27 22.01 0.20
N ASP A 574 -3.13 22.44 0.72
CA ASP A 574 -2.96 23.75 1.32
C ASP A 574 -3.32 24.84 0.29
N ARG A 575 -4.09 25.85 0.70
CA ARG A 575 -4.53 26.97 -0.17
C ARG A 575 -3.43 28.02 -0.33
N LYS A 576 -2.30 27.61 -0.89
CA LYS A 576 -1.12 28.44 -1.09
C LYS A 576 -0.37 28.08 -2.36
N GLU A 577 0.47 29.00 -2.79
CA GLU A 577 1.60 28.74 -3.68
C GLU A 577 2.91 29.06 -2.94
N SER A 578 4.01 28.46 -3.39
CA SER A 578 5.33 28.71 -2.84
C SER A 578 6.42 28.71 -3.90
N TYR A 579 7.48 29.47 -3.66
CA TYR A 579 8.73 29.42 -4.42
C TYR A 579 9.87 29.10 -3.48
N GLN A 580 10.61 28.04 -3.80
CA GLN A 580 11.60 27.43 -2.91
C GLN A 580 12.99 27.53 -3.52
N VAL A 581 13.97 27.89 -2.69
CA VAL A 581 15.36 28.11 -3.09
C VAL A 581 16.28 27.23 -2.25
N THR A 582 16.77 26.14 -2.85
CA THR A 582 17.85 25.29 -2.32
C THR A 582 19.02 25.34 -3.30
N ARG A 583 20.10 26.02 -2.91
CA ARG A 583 21.15 26.51 -3.83
C ARG A 583 21.70 25.47 -4.82
N PRO A 584 22.05 24.22 -4.43
CA PRO A 584 22.60 23.24 -5.37
C PRO A 584 21.64 22.81 -6.48
N HIS A 585 20.35 23.13 -6.37
CA HIS A 585 19.30 22.61 -7.25
C HIS A 585 18.59 23.69 -8.10
N MET A 586 19.02 24.95 -7.97
CA MET A 586 18.40 26.11 -8.63
C MET A 586 18.78 26.31 -10.10
N ALA A 587 19.59 25.43 -10.70
CA ALA A 587 19.93 25.51 -12.11
C ALA A 587 18.65 25.47 -12.98
N GLY A 588 18.45 26.51 -13.80
CA GLY A 588 17.26 26.67 -14.66
C GLY A 588 15.97 27.10 -13.96
N LEU A 589 16.01 27.42 -12.66
CA LEU A 589 14.80 27.76 -11.87
C LEU A 589 14.71 29.22 -11.48
N TRP A 590 15.71 30.04 -11.80
CA TRP A 590 15.70 31.47 -11.52
C TRP A 590 14.84 32.21 -12.55
N PRO A 591 13.95 33.13 -12.12
CA PRO A 591 13.12 33.96 -13.00
C PRO A 591 13.90 35.18 -13.51
N ASP A 592 15.19 35.02 -13.84
CA ASP A 592 16.08 36.14 -14.18
C ASP A 592 15.63 36.88 -15.46
N ASP A 593 14.89 36.19 -16.34
CA ASP A 593 14.29 36.74 -17.56
C ASP A 593 13.09 37.64 -17.27
N ALA A 594 12.27 37.28 -16.27
CA ALA A 594 11.07 38.03 -15.88
C ALA A 594 11.34 39.07 -14.78
N LEU A 595 12.31 38.82 -13.90
CA LEU A 595 12.65 39.64 -12.73
C LEU A 595 14.18 39.86 -12.65
N PRO A 596 14.72 40.87 -13.36
CA PRO A 596 16.15 41.17 -13.32
C PRO A 596 16.69 41.44 -11.90
N GLY A 597 17.83 40.83 -11.59
CA GLY A 597 18.51 40.94 -10.29
C GLY A 597 17.79 40.22 -9.13
N PHE A 598 16.71 39.49 -9.40
CA PHE A 598 15.99 38.73 -8.37
C PHE A 598 16.89 37.71 -7.68
N ARG A 599 17.63 36.91 -8.45
CA ARG A 599 18.57 35.91 -7.92
C ARG A 599 19.57 36.50 -6.92
N GLU A 600 20.21 37.61 -7.26
CA GLU A 600 21.21 38.25 -6.38
C GLU A 600 20.59 38.70 -5.06
N ARG A 601 19.44 39.38 -5.11
CA ARG A 601 18.75 39.86 -3.90
C ARG A 601 18.26 38.73 -3.01
N VAL A 602 17.72 37.66 -3.61
CA VAL A 602 17.23 36.49 -2.88
C VAL A 602 18.38 35.72 -2.23
N LEU A 603 19.51 35.56 -2.91
CA LEU A 603 20.71 34.94 -2.33
C LEU A 603 21.33 35.79 -1.22
N ALA A 604 21.30 37.13 -1.34
CA ALA A 604 21.74 38.02 -0.27
C ALA A 604 20.87 37.87 0.98
N PHE A 605 19.55 37.81 0.81
CA PHE A 605 18.63 37.59 1.92
C PHE A 605 18.78 36.20 2.56
N GLU A 606 18.93 35.14 1.75
CA GLU A 606 19.23 33.79 2.23
C GLU A 606 20.51 33.75 3.06
N ALA A 607 21.56 34.46 2.63
CA ALA A 607 22.81 34.55 3.38
C ALA A 607 22.62 35.23 4.76
N SER A 608 21.84 36.31 4.84
CA SER A 608 21.50 36.95 6.12
C SER A 608 20.68 36.04 7.05
N CYS A 609 19.72 35.28 6.48
CA CYS A 609 18.95 34.30 7.25
C CYS A 609 19.86 33.20 7.80
N ARG A 610 20.77 32.67 6.96
CA ARG A 610 21.73 31.64 7.37
C ARG A 610 22.65 32.15 8.48
N GLU A 611 23.17 33.36 8.36
CA GLU A 611 24.04 33.94 9.39
C GLU A 611 23.31 34.02 10.74
N LEU A 612 22.09 34.54 10.76
CA LEU A 612 21.26 34.60 11.96
C LEU A 612 20.96 33.19 12.52
N ALA A 613 20.57 32.25 11.66
CA ALA A 613 20.29 30.87 12.07
C ALA A 613 21.52 30.23 12.73
N MET A 614 22.72 30.43 12.17
CA MET A 614 23.96 29.91 12.74
C MET A 614 24.31 30.55 14.09
N ARG A 615 24.03 31.84 14.28
CA ARG A 615 24.19 32.49 15.60
C ARG A 615 23.28 31.85 16.65
N VAL A 616 22.00 31.63 16.33
CA VAL A 616 21.04 30.98 17.24
C VAL A 616 21.45 29.53 17.51
N LEU A 617 21.76 28.76 16.46
CA LEU A 617 22.23 27.37 16.59
C LEU A 617 23.52 27.27 17.41
N SER A 618 24.40 28.26 17.36
CA SER A 618 25.61 28.28 18.21
C SER A 618 25.29 28.31 19.71
N CYS A 619 24.18 28.92 20.12
CA CYS A 619 23.74 28.91 21.51
C CYS A 619 23.27 27.51 21.93
N PHE A 620 22.56 26.80 21.04
CA PHE A 620 22.18 25.41 21.29
C PHE A 620 23.40 24.48 21.29
N ALA A 621 24.38 24.70 20.42
CA ALA A 621 25.65 23.98 20.46
C ALA A 621 26.34 24.11 21.82
N ASP A 622 26.44 25.33 22.36
CA ASP A 622 27.03 25.59 23.69
C ASP A 622 26.32 24.79 24.78
N ARG A 623 24.97 24.74 24.77
CA ARG A 623 24.18 23.98 25.77
C ARG A 623 24.18 22.46 25.59
N LEU A 624 24.41 21.99 24.38
CA LEU A 624 24.57 20.58 24.06
C LEU A 624 26.02 20.10 24.26
N GLY A 625 26.96 21.01 24.50
CA GLY A 625 28.39 20.70 24.64
C GLY A 625 29.06 20.33 23.31
N LEU A 626 28.51 20.82 22.19
CA LEU A 626 29.06 20.59 20.85
C LEU A 626 30.22 21.58 20.57
N PRO A 627 31.18 21.22 19.70
CA PRO A 627 32.29 22.10 19.36
C PRO A 627 31.84 23.45 18.80
N GLU A 628 32.64 24.49 19.03
CA GLU A 628 32.42 25.80 18.42
C GLU A 628 32.35 25.68 16.89
N GLY A 629 31.38 26.35 16.27
CA GLY A 629 31.19 26.31 14.82
C GLY A 629 30.58 25.01 14.29
N PHE A 630 30.19 24.04 15.16
CA PHE A 630 29.62 22.75 14.76
C PHE A 630 28.49 22.90 13.74
N PHE A 631 27.45 23.69 14.06
CA PHE A 631 26.33 23.88 13.16
C PHE A 631 26.69 24.68 11.90
N ALA A 632 27.66 25.59 11.97
CA ALA A 632 28.13 26.31 10.80
C ALA A 632 28.82 25.39 9.80
N HIS A 633 29.55 24.37 10.28
CA HIS A 633 30.11 23.31 9.45
C HIS A 633 29.03 22.36 8.92
N ALA A 634 28.04 22.04 9.75
CA ALA A 634 26.93 21.19 9.36
C ALA A 634 25.97 21.83 8.33
N HIS A 635 26.10 23.13 8.06
CA HIS A 635 25.25 23.88 7.13
C HIS A 635 26.14 24.74 6.20
N ASP A 636 27.01 24.10 5.41
CA ASP A 636 27.98 24.80 4.58
C ASP A 636 27.36 25.19 3.22
N PRO A 637 27.10 26.47 2.94
CA PRO A 637 26.50 26.91 1.68
C PRO A 637 27.40 26.70 0.44
N ALA A 638 28.68 26.38 0.64
CA ALA A 638 29.59 26.01 -0.44
C ALA A 638 29.54 24.50 -0.76
N SER A 639 28.97 23.69 0.14
CA SER A 639 28.86 22.26 -0.02
C SER A 639 27.89 21.89 -1.16
N PRO A 640 28.21 20.89 -2.00
CA PRO A 640 27.24 20.32 -2.92
C PRO A 640 26.11 19.56 -2.19
N GLN A 641 26.29 19.27 -0.91
CA GLN A 641 25.31 18.60 -0.05
C GLN A 641 24.39 19.58 0.70
N TYR A 642 24.57 20.89 0.48
CA TYR A 642 23.77 21.93 1.13
C TYR A 642 22.29 21.78 0.81
N GLN A 643 21.45 21.75 1.86
CA GLN A 643 20.01 21.55 1.71
C GLN A 643 19.12 22.50 2.52
N SER A 644 19.70 23.51 3.16
CA SER A 644 18.90 24.60 3.72
C SER A 644 18.10 25.32 2.63
N THR A 645 16.87 25.70 2.95
CA THR A 645 15.89 26.14 1.96
C THR A 645 15.26 27.45 2.38
N LEU A 646 15.29 28.45 1.50
CA LEU A 646 14.48 29.65 1.62
C LEU A 646 13.16 29.44 0.86
N ARG A 647 12.03 29.56 1.53
CA ARG A 647 10.68 29.35 0.96
C ARG A 647 9.86 30.63 1.10
N MET A 648 9.51 31.20 -0.03
CA MET A 648 8.53 32.28 -0.12
C MET A 648 7.13 31.66 -0.23
N LEU A 649 6.17 32.16 0.53
CA LEU A 649 4.80 31.62 0.58
C LEU A 649 3.79 32.72 0.30
N HIS A 650 2.82 32.41 -0.55
CA HIS A 650 1.65 33.22 -0.81
C HIS A 650 0.39 32.37 -0.54
N TYR A 651 -0.32 32.72 0.51
CA TYR A 651 -1.60 32.14 0.88
C TYR A 651 -2.71 32.98 0.27
N PHE A 652 -3.62 32.34 -0.45
CA PHE A 652 -4.64 33.05 -1.21
C PHE A 652 -5.63 33.79 -0.30
N ALA A 653 -6.17 34.89 -0.83
CA ALA A 653 -7.25 35.62 -0.19
C ALA A 653 -8.49 34.73 -0.06
N VAL A 654 -9.27 34.97 1.00
CA VAL A 654 -10.55 34.31 1.22
C VAL A 654 -11.65 35.27 0.76
N PRO A 655 -12.50 34.92 -0.23
CA PRO A 655 -13.60 35.77 -0.68
C PRO A 655 -14.49 36.21 0.50
N GLU A 656 -14.95 37.45 0.54
CA GLU A 656 -15.72 38.01 1.68
C GLU A 656 -17.00 37.21 1.97
N ASP A 657 -17.65 36.70 0.92
CA ASP A 657 -18.89 35.93 0.96
C ASP A 657 -18.69 34.43 1.25
N ALA A 658 -17.44 33.94 1.23
CA ALA A 658 -17.16 32.53 1.46
C ALA A 658 -17.36 32.15 2.94
N VAL A 659 -18.12 31.09 3.22
CA VAL A 659 -18.12 30.47 4.55
C VAL A 659 -16.96 29.50 4.60
N VAL A 660 -15.93 29.81 5.40
CA VAL A 660 -14.81 28.89 5.63
C VAL A 660 -15.12 28.03 6.86
N PRO A 661 -15.26 26.69 6.71
CA PRO A 661 -15.43 25.81 7.84
C PRO A 661 -14.27 25.94 8.84
N ALA A 662 -14.54 25.81 10.13
CA ALA A 662 -13.56 26.01 11.21
C ALA A 662 -12.34 25.06 11.16
N ASN A 663 -12.42 24.00 10.35
CA ASN A 663 -11.38 22.99 10.14
C ASN A 663 -10.67 23.10 8.78
N VAL A 664 -10.84 24.22 8.05
CA VAL A 664 -10.05 24.50 6.83
C VAL A 664 -8.83 25.31 7.20
N TRP A 665 -7.66 24.78 6.83
CA TRP A 665 -6.37 25.34 7.20
C TRP A 665 -5.69 25.98 5.99
N ARG A 666 -5.02 27.12 6.21
CA ARG A 666 -4.08 27.69 5.24
C ARG A 666 -2.82 26.81 5.15
N ALA A 667 -2.42 26.21 6.27
CA ALA A 667 -1.50 25.08 6.33
C ALA A 667 -1.94 24.15 7.47
N GLY A 668 -2.14 22.86 7.17
CA GLY A 668 -2.50 21.85 8.18
C GLY A 668 -1.44 21.67 9.28
N ALA A 669 -1.80 20.98 10.37
CA ALA A 669 -0.85 20.67 11.45
C ALA A 669 0.31 19.80 10.96
N HIS A 670 1.55 20.18 11.28
CA HIS A 670 2.79 19.48 10.94
C HIS A 670 3.93 19.87 11.89
N THR A 671 5.06 19.15 11.81
CA THR A 671 6.38 19.61 12.28
C THR A 671 7.31 19.91 11.10
N ASP A 672 8.40 20.65 11.37
CA ASP A 672 9.43 20.95 10.38
C ASP A 672 10.60 19.97 10.49
N PHE A 673 11.11 19.54 9.34
CA PHE A 673 12.14 18.49 9.26
C PHE A 673 13.57 19.00 9.44
N ASP A 674 13.74 20.29 9.71
CA ASP A 674 15.04 20.96 9.76
C ASP A 674 15.64 20.97 11.18
N CYS A 675 16.69 21.76 11.39
CA CYS A 675 17.18 22.05 12.74
C CYS A 675 16.47 23.26 13.37
N LEU A 676 16.36 24.34 12.61
CA LEU A 676 15.77 25.60 13.04
C LEU A 676 15.09 26.27 11.85
N THR A 677 13.82 26.63 12.01
CA THR A 677 13.09 27.47 11.06
C THR A 677 13.13 28.93 11.52
N LEU A 678 13.39 29.85 10.60
CA LEU A 678 13.19 31.29 10.76
C LEU A 678 11.99 31.73 9.90
N LEU A 679 10.94 32.22 10.53
CA LEU A 679 9.71 32.64 9.86
C LEU A 679 9.50 34.15 9.97
N PHE A 680 9.47 34.81 8.82
CA PHE A 680 9.14 36.22 8.65
C PHE A 680 7.65 36.37 8.34
N GLN A 681 6.97 37.21 9.10
CA GLN A 681 5.54 37.48 8.98
C GLN A 681 5.28 38.98 8.85
N ARG A 682 4.04 39.35 8.49
CA ARG A 682 3.61 40.74 8.40
C ARG A 682 2.60 41.10 9.47
N ASP A 683 2.66 42.33 9.96
CA ASP A 683 1.67 42.90 10.89
C ASP A 683 0.24 42.62 10.38
N GLY A 684 -0.63 42.15 11.29
CA GLY A 684 -2.02 41.82 10.97
C GLY A 684 -2.23 40.51 10.19
N GLN A 685 -1.18 39.84 9.71
CA GLN A 685 -1.29 38.57 8.96
C GLN A 685 -1.15 37.33 9.86
N GLY A 686 -2.04 37.22 10.84
CA GLY A 686 -2.05 36.19 11.88
C GLY A 686 -2.42 34.78 11.39
N GLY A 687 -2.71 33.91 12.36
CA GLY A 687 -3.20 32.54 12.13
C GLY A 687 -2.20 31.42 12.40
N LEU A 688 -0.91 31.73 12.63
CA LEU A 688 0.06 30.73 13.09
C LEU A 688 -0.27 30.29 14.52
N GLN A 689 -0.27 28.98 14.76
CA GLN A 689 -0.55 28.39 16.06
C GLN A 689 0.40 27.23 16.35
N VAL A 690 0.82 27.10 17.61
CA VAL A 690 1.65 25.99 18.12
C VAL A 690 0.90 25.15 19.14
N CYS A 691 1.12 23.83 19.13
CA CYS A 691 0.59 22.86 20.06
C CYS A 691 1.75 22.03 20.67
N PRO A 692 2.26 22.42 21.86
CA PRO A 692 3.35 21.74 22.55
C PRO A 692 3.03 20.30 22.98
N GLY A 693 4.07 19.46 23.03
CA GLY A 693 3.97 18.01 23.11
C GLY A 693 3.34 17.39 24.37
N LYS A 694 3.20 18.11 25.50
CA LYS A 694 2.55 17.61 26.73
C LYS A 694 1.03 17.63 26.63
N GLU A 695 0.47 18.51 25.80
CA GLU A 695 -0.98 18.72 25.63
C GLU A 695 -1.44 18.47 24.18
N ALA A 696 -0.58 17.93 23.31
CA ALA A 696 -0.92 17.54 21.94
C ALA A 696 -2.11 16.57 21.86
N GLU A 697 -2.36 15.78 22.92
CA GLU A 697 -3.54 14.93 23.05
C GLU A 697 -4.84 15.73 23.27
N ALA A 698 -4.76 16.86 23.98
CA ALA A 698 -5.88 17.77 24.24
C ALA A 698 -6.11 18.78 23.10
N GLN A 699 -5.18 18.89 22.14
CA GLN A 699 -5.22 19.83 21.01
C GLN A 699 -5.45 21.28 21.46
N GLU A 700 -4.70 21.73 22.45
CA GLU A 700 -4.74 23.11 22.92
C GLU A 700 -3.66 23.94 22.20
N TRP A 701 -4.07 24.98 21.47
CA TRP A 701 -3.24 25.75 20.56
C TRP A 701 -2.92 27.15 21.10
N THR A 702 -1.67 27.58 21.01
CA THR A 702 -1.24 28.95 21.33
C THR A 702 -1.07 29.75 20.04
N PRO A 703 -1.82 30.85 19.85
CA PRO A 703 -1.57 31.79 18.75
C PRO A 703 -0.17 32.41 18.84
N VAL A 704 0.47 32.57 17.68
CA VAL A 704 1.74 33.31 17.56
C VAL A 704 1.47 34.63 16.84
N GLU A 705 1.61 35.73 17.59
CA GLU A 705 1.33 37.07 17.08
C GLU A 705 2.38 37.49 16.03
N PRO A 706 1.98 37.81 14.78
CA PRO A 706 2.92 38.27 13.78
C PRO A 706 3.40 39.70 14.10
N ALA A 707 4.66 40.01 13.78
CA ALA A 707 5.12 41.38 13.73
C ALA A 707 6.20 41.58 12.67
N ASP A 708 6.21 42.75 12.01
CA ASP A 708 7.17 43.12 10.98
C ASP A 708 8.62 43.16 11.49
N SER A 709 8.80 43.48 12.77
CA SER A 709 10.10 43.68 13.41
C SER A 709 10.61 42.45 14.16
N VAL A 710 9.94 41.29 14.04
CA VAL A 710 10.30 40.07 14.77
C VAL A 710 10.41 38.88 13.83
N ILE A 711 11.23 37.91 14.21
CA ILE A 711 11.33 36.64 13.50
C ILE A 711 10.83 35.53 14.42
N THR A 712 9.78 34.84 14.01
CA THR A 712 9.30 33.65 14.72
C THR A 712 10.22 32.48 14.41
N CYS A 713 10.66 31.76 15.44
CA CYS A 713 11.53 30.60 15.31
C CYS A 713 10.87 29.37 15.91
N ASN A 714 11.09 28.21 15.28
CA ASN A 714 10.73 26.92 15.83
C ASN A 714 11.82 25.88 15.66
N ILE A 715 11.88 24.96 16.61
CA ILE A 715 12.77 23.80 16.60
C ILE A 715 12.23 22.76 15.64
N GLY A 716 13.09 22.24 14.77
CA GLY A 716 12.77 21.14 13.85
C GLY A 716 13.24 19.78 14.32
N ASP A 717 12.78 18.74 13.62
CA ASP A 717 12.96 17.34 13.98
C ASP A 717 14.43 16.90 14.00
N MET A 718 15.30 17.51 13.18
CA MET A 718 16.73 17.18 13.19
C MET A 718 17.38 17.66 14.48
N LEU A 719 17.07 18.88 14.94
CA LEU A 719 17.62 19.40 16.18
C LEU A 719 17.03 18.71 17.42
N MET A 720 15.74 18.36 17.38
CA MET A 720 15.15 17.51 18.42
C MET A 720 15.94 16.21 18.59
N ARG A 721 16.20 15.51 17.48
CA ARG A 721 17.02 14.29 17.49
C ARG A 721 18.45 14.55 17.95
N TRP A 722 19.10 15.61 17.46
CA TRP A 722 20.47 15.99 17.85
C TRP A 722 20.60 16.37 19.32
N SER A 723 19.50 16.80 19.94
CA SER A 723 19.44 17.16 21.35
C SER A 723 19.00 16.02 22.26
N ASP A 724 18.82 14.80 21.73
CA ASP A 724 18.25 13.66 22.44
C ASP A 724 16.87 13.98 23.07
N ASP A 725 15.99 14.62 22.29
CA ASP A 725 14.65 15.10 22.66
C ASP A 725 14.61 16.23 23.70
N ARG A 726 15.75 16.85 24.04
CA ARG A 726 15.78 17.99 24.98
C ARG A 726 15.13 19.24 24.39
N LEU A 727 15.22 19.44 23.07
CA LEU A 727 14.61 20.54 22.35
C LEU A 727 13.43 20.01 21.51
N PRO A 728 12.18 20.10 21.98
CA PRO A 728 11.04 19.49 21.32
C PRO A 728 10.70 20.17 19.98
N SER A 729 10.52 19.37 18.93
CA SER A 729 9.85 19.77 17.69
C SER A 729 8.34 19.61 17.88
N ASN A 730 7.59 20.72 17.82
CA ASN A 730 6.18 20.74 18.19
C ASN A 730 5.27 21.04 16.99
N PHE A 731 4.06 20.48 17.05
CA PHE A 731 3.04 20.69 16.03
C PHE A 731 2.69 22.16 15.89
N HIS A 732 2.60 22.61 14.65
CA HIS A 732 2.10 23.93 14.34
C HIS A 732 1.26 23.93 13.06
N ARG A 733 0.40 24.93 12.93
CA ARG A 733 -0.54 25.08 11.81
C ARG A 733 -0.77 26.55 11.48
N VAL A 734 -1.34 26.82 10.30
CA VAL A 734 -1.83 28.15 9.92
C VAL A 734 -3.34 28.08 9.70
N ARG A 735 -4.09 28.70 10.62
CA ARG A 735 -5.56 28.80 10.56
C ARG A 735 -6.01 29.73 9.42
N SER A 736 -7.14 29.42 8.81
CA SER A 736 -7.82 30.36 7.90
C SER A 736 -8.44 31.51 8.70
N PRO A 737 -8.42 32.76 8.19
CA PRO A 737 -9.00 33.89 8.88
C PRO A 737 -10.51 33.69 9.09
N GLY A 738 -11.00 34.10 10.27
CA GLY A 738 -12.42 34.14 10.61
C GLY A 738 -13.16 35.29 9.91
N PRO A 739 -14.49 35.40 10.10
CA PRO A 739 -15.31 36.42 9.45
C PRO A 739 -14.88 37.86 9.77
N ASP A 740 -14.38 38.10 10.99
CA ASP A 740 -13.99 39.41 11.51
C ASP A 740 -12.47 39.66 11.46
N GLU A 741 -11.70 38.76 10.84
CA GLU A 741 -10.23 38.86 10.70
C GLU A 741 -9.85 39.28 9.28
N ASP A 742 -8.58 39.66 9.05
CA ASP A 742 -8.11 40.03 7.71
C ASP A 742 -8.15 38.82 6.75
N ARG A 743 -9.04 38.89 5.76
CA ARG A 743 -9.27 37.87 4.74
C ARG A 743 -8.43 38.07 3.48
N SER A 744 -7.55 39.08 3.46
CA SER A 744 -6.62 39.34 2.38
C SER A 744 -5.59 38.21 2.20
N ALA A 745 -4.84 38.29 1.10
CA ALA A 745 -3.76 37.35 0.82
C ALA A 745 -2.65 37.52 1.88
N ARG A 746 -2.18 36.39 2.43
CA ARG A 746 -1.09 36.38 3.42
C ARG A 746 0.22 35.99 2.75
N HIS A 747 1.28 36.71 3.09
CA HIS A 747 2.63 36.41 2.63
C HIS A 747 3.50 36.08 3.85
N SER A 748 4.36 35.08 3.70
CA SER A 748 5.41 34.79 4.67
C SER A 748 6.64 34.24 3.98
N ILE A 749 7.80 34.41 4.60
CA ILE A 749 9.05 33.82 4.10
C ILE A 749 9.63 32.97 5.23
N ALA A 750 9.96 31.72 4.93
CA ALA A 750 10.57 30.78 5.87
C ALA A 750 11.97 30.42 5.39
N PHE A 751 12.95 30.45 6.29
CA PHE A 751 14.27 29.87 6.05
C PHE A 751 14.42 28.63 6.93
N PHE A 752 14.52 27.47 6.30
CA PHE A 752 14.71 26.18 6.96
C PHE A 752 16.20 25.88 7.04
N ALA A 753 16.81 26.00 8.22
CA ALA A 753 18.20 25.65 8.45
C ALA A 753 18.31 24.13 8.59
N GLN A 754 18.58 23.47 7.46
CA GLN A 754 18.65 22.02 7.34
C GLN A 754 20.10 21.59 7.12
N ALA A 755 20.58 20.66 7.95
CA ALA A 755 21.96 20.19 7.90
C ALA A 755 22.28 19.57 6.55
N ASP A 756 23.52 19.67 6.08
CA ASP A 756 23.96 19.10 4.82
C ASP A 756 23.71 17.58 4.79
N ARG A 757 23.41 17.06 3.59
CA ARG A 757 22.89 15.69 3.38
C ARG A 757 23.75 14.59 4.01
N ASP A 758 25.06 14.75 4.02
CA ASP A 758 26.05 13.80 4.51
C ASP A 758 26.39 13.98 6.00
N VAL A 759 25.90 15.03 6.64
CA VAL A 759 26.12 15.27 8.07
C VAL A 759 25.39 14.22 8.88
N VAL A 760 26.11 13.62 9.83
CA VAL A 760 25.56 12.62 10.76
C VAL A 760 24.91 13.33 11.96
N ILE A 761 23.63 13.01 12.18
CA ILE A 761 22.85 13.42 13.34
C ILE A 761 23.05 12.37 14.43
N GLU A 762 23.76 12.77 15.47
CA GLU A 762 24.08 11.96 16.65
C GLU A 762 24.04 12.86 17.89
N GLY A 763 23.16 12.56 18.83
CA GLY A 763 22.99 13.34 20.05
C GLY A 763 24.05 13.03 21.12
N PRO A 764 24.35 13.97 22.04
CA PRO A 764 25.39 13.82 23.05
C PRO A 764 25.16 12.65 24.04
N GLU A 765 23.91 12.23 24.26
CA GLU A 765 23.54 11.09 25.11
C GLU A 765 23.40 9.78 24.32
N GLY A 766 23.49 9.83 22.98
CA GLY A 766 23.38 8.66 22.11
C GLY A 766 22.02 7.97 22.22
N ARG A 767 20.94 8.72 22.47
CA ARG A 767 19.57 8.18 22.62
C ARG A 767 19.10 7.45 21.37
N TYR A 768 19.58 7.90 20.21
CA TYR A 768 19.28 7.33 18.90
C TYR A 768 20.55 6.90 18.17
N PRO A 769 20.47 5.85 17.32
CA PRO A 769 21.56 5.53 16.41
C PRO A 769 21.91 6.71 15.51
N PRO A 770 23.22 6.89 15.21
CA PRO A 770 23.67 7.87 14.23
C PRO A 770 22.98 7.65 12.88
N ILE A 771 22.57 8.74 12.23
CA ILE A 771 21.90 8.71 10.93
C ILE A 771 22.33 9.93 10.12
N THR A 772 22.51 9.81 8.80
CA THR A 772 22.78 10.99 7.97
C THR A 772 21.54 11.89 7.87
N ALA A 773 21.72 13.19 7.69
CA ALA A 773 20.60 14.11 7.48
C ALA A 773 19.78 13.74 6.24
N ALA A 774 20.41 13.19 5.19
CA ALA A 774 19.70 12.67 4.03
C ALA A 774 18.83 11.46 4.36
N ASP A 775 19.37 10.45 5.06
CA ASP A 775 18.60 9.27 5.43
C ASP A 775 17.47 9.61 6.40
N TYR A 776 17.72 10.53 7.33
CA TYR A 776 16.69 11.01 8.24
C TYR A 776 15.57 11.74 7.48
N LEU A 777 15.92 12.64 6.56
CA LEU A 777 14.93 13.30 5.70
C LEU A 777 14.15 12.29 4.85
N GLN A 778 14.81 11.26 4.30
CA GLN A 778 14.13 10.18 3.56
C GLN A 778 13.20 9.38 4.46
N GLN A 779 13.59 9.06 5.70
CA GLN A 779 12.72 8.41 6.68
C GLN A 779 11.47 9.25 6.95
N ARG A 780 11.64 10.56 7.18
CA ARG A 780 10.52 11.49 7.41
C ARG A 780 9.62 11.64 6.19
N ILE A 781 10.19 11.76 4.98
CA ILE A 781 9.47 11.83 3.71
C ILE A 781 8.69 10.54 3.46
N ALA A 782 9.36 9.38 3.49
CA ALA A 782 8.74 8.08 3.23
C ALA A 782 7.53 7.85 4.15
N ALA A 783 7.66 8.27 5.40
CA ALA A 783 6.63 8.10 6.39
C ALA A 783 5.46 9.11 6.24
N ASN A 784 5.71 10.31 5.69
CA ASN A 784 4.66 11.28 5.30
C ASN A 784 3.85 10.90 4.05
N PHE A 785 4.45 10.13 3.14
CA PHE A 785 3.83 9.68 1.88
C PHE A 785 3.35 8.22 1.92
N ALA A 786 3.35 7.57 3.09
CA ALA A 786 2.93 6.18 3.30
C ALA A 786 1.40 5.97 3.39
N ARG A 787 0.59 6.87 2.79
CA ARG A 787 -0.87 6.74 2.76
C ARG A 787 -1.39 6.55 1.34
#